data_AF-A0A352X694-F1
#
_entry.id   AF-A0A352X694-F1
#
_cell.length_a   1.000
_cell.length_b   1.000
_cell.length_c   1.000
_cell.angle_alpha   90.00
_cell.angle_beta   90.00
_cell.angle_gamma   90.00
#
_symmetry.space_group_name_H-M   'P 1'
#
loop_
_entity.id
_entity.type
_entity.pdbx_description
1 polymer ?
#
loop_
_entity_poly.entity_id
_entity_poly.type
_entity_poly.pdbx_seq_one_letter_code
_entity_poly.pdbx_strand_id
1 'polypeptide(L)'
;GGWGVRSAEFANKIIPGGMGSGNEEPLVLARRLVAQRCLYGVDKNPFAVNLAKLSLWLVTLAKDRPFTFLDHALKCGDSLVGLTRREIGNFGKDSIENLPLIKLIKEKVDRAKSYRAEIQALDTRTDQDAENNVTRLKLAEQELEDTRLTGDVAVGAFFAGAGKNKKEQTEIKEEYSALVREWRKNYVLNYEAKNPQLKLQAISEKLRTEEKPIIPFNWEIEFPEVFDRENSGFDAIVGNPPFAGKNTTINSNPEGYLHWLKEIHPESHGNSDLVAHFFVRAFTILRKDGCFGLIATNTIAQGDTRSSGLRFICQNGGTIYNAQKRVKWPGLAAVVVSVINIIKGSYKKTKNLDGRATSKITAFLFHAGGNENPSVLLANANKSFVGSYVLGMGFTFDDSNPDATPIAEMHRLIAENPRNAECIFPYIGGEEVNSSPTHAHHRYVINFGEMSEAEAREYPDLMKIVEEKVKPERAKLNQNTADGRRRAQKWWLWGRYTPALFRAIAQCDRVLVIPCGATVHCAFAFLPANCVFSHALAVFALPTYSTFCTLQSRIHEIWARFFGSSMKDDLRYTPSDCFETFPFPEDWETTPTLEAIGKEYYEFRADLMIRNNQGLTDTYNRFHDPDERDSDILKLRELHSKMDRAVLDAYGWTDISTDCEFLLDYEEDTLAPSPSEGEGSKRGKKKPWRYRWNEETHDEVLARLLDLNQKRHEEENLGGKHAEKKAKTKDKKNKKSRKSKTSPSTQSNGQQLDLWGE
;
A
#
# COMPACT_ATOMS: atom_id res chain seq x y z
N GLY A 1 -42.42 2.72 -15.48
CA GLY A 1 -43.75 2.08 -15.42
C GLY A 1 -43.87 0.99 -14.37
N GLY A 2 -42.98 0.00 -14.31
CA GLY A 2 -43.17 -1.22 -13.48
C GLY A 2 -42.74 -1.18 -12.00
N TRP A 3 -42.19 -0.07 -11.49
CA TRP A 3 -41.71 0.02 -10.10
C TRP A 3 -42.81 0.43 -9.09
N GLY A 4 -43.82 1.20 -9.52
CA GLY A 4 -44.89 1.70 -8.64
C GLY A 4 -45.93 0.66 -8.24
N VAL A 5 -46.11 -0.40 -9.05
CA VAL A 5 -47.10 -1.46 -8.77
C VAL A 5 -46.56 -2.46 -7.73
N ARG A 6 -45.26 -2.78 -7.79
CA ARG A 6 -44.62 -3.66 -6.81
C ARG A 6 -44.45 -3.01 -5.43
N SER A 7 -44.31 -1.68 -5.35
CA SER A 7 -44.22 -0.97 -4.05
C SER A 7 -45.55 -0.98 -3.30
N ALA A 8 -46.68 -0.94 -4.01
CA ALA A 8 -48.01 -0.96 -3.39
C ALA A 8 -48.37 -2.35 -2.80
N GLU A 9 -48.06 -3.43 -3.52
CA GLU A 9 -48.25 -4.79 -3.01
C GLU A 9 -47.32 -5.13 -1.83
N PHE A 10 -46.10 -4.58 -1.82
CA PHE A 10 -45.14 -4.77 -0.72
C PHE A 10 -45.55 -3.97 0.52
N ALA A 11 -46.05 -2.74 0.35
CA ALA A 11 -46.57 -1.92 1.45
C ALA A 11 -47.75 -2.58 2.17
N ASN A 12 -48.70 -3.18 1.43
CA ASN A 12 -49.85 -3.86 2.02
C ASN A 12 -49.51 -5.15 2.80
N LYS A 13 -48.34 -5.76 2.56
CA LYS A 13 -47.87 -6.95 3.32
C LYS A 13 -47.08 -6.61 4.58
N ILE A 14 -46.55 -5.39 4.70
CA ILE A 14 -45.64 -4.99 5.79
C ILE A 14 -46.33 -4.13 6.86
N ILE A 15 -47.52 -3.59 6.58
CA ILE A 15 -48.25 -2.72 7.50
C ILE A 15 -49.32 -3.54 8.23
N PRO A 16 -49.15 -3.88 9.52
CA PRO A 16 -50.20 -4.49 10.32
C PRO A 16 -51.17 -3.38 10.78
N GLY A 17 -52.46 -3.60 10.55
CA GLY A 17 -53.53 -2.67 10.93
C GLY A 17 -53.97 -1.79 9.75
N GLY A 18 -55.20 -2.04 9.27
CA GLY A 18 -55.79 -1.41 8.09
C GLY A 18 -55.75 0.11 8.05
N MET A 19 -55.90 0.64 6.83
CA MET A 19 -55.89 2.06 6.50
C MET A 19 -56.71 2.90 7.48
N GLY A 20 -56.01 3.66 8.33
CA GLY A 20 -56.54 4.90 8.89
C GLY A 20 -56.67 5.92 7.75
N SER A 21 -57.75 6.69 7.78
CA SER A 21 -58.22 7.62 6.75
C SER A 21 -57.30 8.83 6.53
N GLY A 22 -56.07 8.63 6.06
CA GLY A 22 -55.11 9.67 5.74
C GLY A 22 -54.54 9.48 4.33
N ASN A 23 -54.60 10.53 3.50
CA ASN A 23 -54.03 10.64 2.15
C ASN A 23 -52.46 10.65 2.15
N GLU A 24 -51.80 9.89 3.01
CA GLU A 24 -50.33 9.83 3.05
C GLU A 24 -49.81 8.92 1.94
N GLU A 25 -48.89 9.45 1.11
CA GLU A 25 -48.31 8.71 0.00
C GLU A 25 -47.62 7.43 0.51
N PRO A 26 -47.93 6.24 -0.04
CA PRO A 26 -47.31 4.97 0.37
C PRO A 26 -45.78 4.99 0.38
N LEU A 27 -45.16 5.84 -0.44
CA LEU A 27 -43.73 6.06 -0.50
C LEU A 27 -43.17 6.70 0.79
N VAL A 28 -43.86 7.67 1.38
CA VAL A 28 -43.44 8.34 2.62
C VAL A 28 -43.48 7.37 3.78
N LEU A 29 -44.54 6.55 3.87
CA LEU A 29 -44.65 5.47 4.87
C LEU A 29 -43.52 4.45 4.73
N ALA A 30 -43.21 4.02 3.50
CA ALA A 30 -42.10 3.11 3.25
C ALA A 30 -40.75 3.73 3.68
N ARG A 31 -40.49 5.00 3.35
CA ARG A 31 -39.26 5.71 3.78
C ARG A 31 -39.15 5.80 5.30
N ARG A 32 -40.26 6.09 6.00
CA ARG A 32 -40.32 6.10 7.46
C ARG A 32 -39.92 4.75 8.06
N LEU A 33 -40.54 3.67 7.58
CA LEU A 33 -40.23 2.32 8.06
C LEU A 33 -38.78 1.92 7.80
N VAL A 34 -38.23 2.24 6.63
CA VAL A 34 -36.82 1.99 6.30
C VAL A 34 -35.89 2.77 7.23
N ALA A 35 -36.16 4.07 7.44
CA ALA A 35 -35.35 4.90 8.32
C ALA A 35 -35.38 4.42 9.78
N GLN A 36 -36.52 3.92 10.26
CA GLN A 36 -36.68 3.41 11.63
C GLN A 36 -36.03 2.04 11.86
N ARG A 37 -36.12 1.14 10.87
CA ARG A 37 -35.87 -0.29 11.09
C ARG A 37 -34.62 -0.81 10.38
N CYS A 38 -34.08 -0.07 9.42
CA CYS A 38 -33.01 -0.58 8.54
C CYS A 38 -31.74 0.28 8.55
N LEU A 39 -31.86 1.59 8.83
CA LEU A 39 -30.72 2.50 8.73
C LEU A 39 -29.98 2.61 10.05
N TYR A 40 -28.69 2.31 10.00
CA TYR A 40 -27.74 2.48 11.09
C TYR A 40 -26.62 3.39 10.62
N GLY A 41 -26.07 4.20 11.51
CA GLY A 41 -25.01 5.14 11.16
C GLY A 41 -24.16 5.51 12.36
N VAL A 42 -22.88 5.74 12.08
CA VAL A 42 -21.90 6.18 13.05
C VAL A 42 -21.01 7.23 12.41
N ASP A 43 -20.76 8.31 13.14
CA ASP A 43 -19.76 9.30 12.80
C ASP A 43 -19.06 9.77 14.07
N LYS A 44 -17.77 10.11 13.98
CA LYS A 44 -17.02 10.63 15.13
C LYS A 44 -17.43 12.05 15.49
N ASN A 45 -18.00 12.80 14.53
CA ASN A 45 -18.47 14.16 14.72
C ASN A 45 -19.94 14.17 15.16
N PRO A 46 -20.26 14.60 16.39
CA PRO A 46 -21.65 14.64 16.87
C PRO A 46 -22.54 15.57 16.03
N PHE A 47 -21.98 16.62 15.41
CA PHE A 47 -22.72 17.48 14.50
C PHE A 47 -23.14 16.75 13.22
N ALA A 48 -22.28 15.88 12.68
CA ALA A 48 -22.61 15.08 11.49
C ALA A 48 -23.75 14.09 11.79
N VAL A 49 -23.74 13.47 12.97
CA VAL A 49 -24.82 12.59 13.45
C VAL A 49 -26.15 13.35 13.54
N ASN A 50 -26.14 14.54 14.12
CA ASN A 50 -27.35 15.37 14.23
C ASN A 50 -27.85 15.86 12.86
N LEU A 51 -26.94 16.23 11.96
CA LEU A 51 -27.29 16.62 10.59
C LEU A 51 -27.91 15.45 9.81
N ALA A 52 -27.40 14.23 10.01
CA ALA A 52 -27.97 13.02 9.41
C ALA A 52 -29.40 12.76 9.93
N LYS A 53 -29.65 12.91 11.24
CA LYS A 53 -30.99 12.81 11.84
C LYS A 53 -31.95 13.82 11.22
N LEU A 54 -31.55 15.10 11.16
CA LEU A 54 -32.35 16.17 10.55
C LEU A 54 -32.66 15.89 9.08
N SER A 55 -31.67 15.45 8.31
CA SER A 55 -31.83 15.14 6.88
C SER A 55 -32.82 13.99 6.65
N LEU A 56 -32.72 12.94 7.47
CA LEU A 56 -33.69 11.83 7.42
C LEU A 56 -35.09 12.30 7.80
N TRP A 57 -35.25 13.13 8.82
CA TRP A 57 -36.55 13.69 9.20
C TRP A 57 -37.22 14.49 8.09
N LEU A 58 -36.45 15.30 7.35
CA LEU A 58 -36.98 16.05 6.21
C LEU A 58 -37.48 15.13 5.08
N VAL A 59 -36.79 14.00 4.86
CA VAL A 59 -37.15 13.02 3.82
C VAL A 59 -38.31 12.11 4.26
N THR A 60 -38.50 11.93 5.57
CA THR A 60 -39.55 11.10 6.18
C THR A 60 -40.70 11.90 6.77
N LEU A 61 -40.78 13.20 6.48
CA LEU A 61 -41.79 14.12 7.00
C LEU A 61 -43.18 13.69 6.55
N ALA A 62 -44.09 13.61 7.51
CA ALA A 62 -45.48 13.21 7.34
C ALA A 62 -46.37 14.21 8.09
N LYS A 63 -47.49 14.63 7.47
CA LYS A 63 -48.26 15.81 7.89
C LYS A 63 -48.89 15.63 9.29
N ASP A 64 -49.30 14.40 9.60
CA ASP A 64 -50.07 14.08 10.81
C ASP A 64 -49.35 13.04 11.69
N ARG A 65 -48.02 12.97 11.62
CA ARG A 65 -47.21 12.03 12.42
C ARG A 65 -46.00 12.70 13.07
N PRO A 66 -45.57 12.22 14.25
CA PRO A 66 -44.35 12.69 14.89
C PRO A 66 -43.10 12.44 14.04
N PHE A 67 -42.01 13.12 14.38
CA PHE A 67 -40.71 12.85 13.77
C PHE A 67 -40.26 11.40 14.01
N THR A 68 -39.55 10.85 13.05
CA THR A 68 -39.03 9.49 13.12
C THR A 68 -38.01 9.35 14.26
N PHE A 69 -38.18 8.43 15.19
CA PHE A 69 -37.20 8.21 16.26
C PHE A 69 -35.93 7.50 15.74
N LEU A 70 -34.80 8.21 15.68
CA LEU A 70 -33.54 7.72 15.08
C LEU A 70 -32.37 7.56 16.06
N ASP A 71 -32.52 7.99 17.32
CA ASP A 71 -31.43 8.03 18.30
C ASP A 71 -30.86 6.66 18.67
N HIS A 72 -31.68 5.62 18.53
CA HIS A 72 -31.24 4.25 18.78
C HIS A 72 -30.29 3.73 17.68
N ALA A 73 -30.31 4.30 16.47
CA ALA A 73 -29.63 3.75 15.29
C ALA A 73 -28.53 4.67 14.71
N LEU A 74 -28.61 5.99 14.96
CA LEU A 74 -27.56 6.95 14.61
C LEU A 74 -26.76 7.36 15.86
N LYS A 75 -25.49 6.95 15.91
CA LYS A 75 -24.62 7.06 17.08
C LYS A 75 -23.36 7.89 16.80
N CYS A 76 -22.79 8.47 17.86
CA CYS A 76 -21.52 9.19 17.79
C CYS A 76 -20.38 8.29 18.26
N GLY A 77 -19.31 8.16 17.49
CA GLY A 77 -18.14 7.35 17.83
C GLY A 77 -17.15 7.17 16.68
N ASP A 78 -15.93 6.78 17.00
CA ASP A 78 -14.93 6.37 16.02
C ASP A 78 -15.18 4.92 15.59
N SER A 79 -15.73 4.76 14.38
CA SER A 79 -16.03 3.45 13.78
C SER A 79 -14.84 2.51 13.60
N LEU A 80 -13.60 3.04 13.64
CA LEU A 80 -12.37 2.24 13.53
C LEU A 80 -11.80 1.85 14.90
N VAL A 81 -12.18 2.55 15.98
CA VAL A 81 -11.69 2.29 17.33
C VAL A 81 -12.78 1.66 18.19
N GLY A 82 -12.62 0.37 18.49
CA GLY A 82 -13.55 -0.37 19.33
C GLY A 82 -13.18 -1.86 19.37
N LEU A 83 -13.75 -2.55 20.34
CA LEU A 83 -13.49 -3.96 20.64
C LEU A 83 -14.74 -4.81 20.38
N THR A 84 -14.51 -6.09 20.08
CA THR A 84 -15.55 -7.12 20.05
C THR A 84 -16.02 -7.45 21.46
N ARG A 85 -17.23 -8.01 21.60
CA ARG A 85 -17.77 -8.46 22.90
C ARG A 85 -16.82 -9.44 23.59
N ARG A 86 -16.17 -10.31 22.81
CA ARG A 86 -15.20 -11.29 23.30
C ARG A 86 -13.94 -10.62 23.87
N GLU A 87 -13.41 -9.61 23.20
CA GLU A 87 -12.23 -8.87 23.67
C GLU A 87 -12.53 -8.11 24.96
N ILE A 88 -13.68 -7.43 25.03
CA ILE A 88 -14.15 -6.74 26.25
C ILE A 88 -14.32 -7.73 27.40
N GLY A 89 -14.92 -8.89 27.14
CA GLY A 89 -15.11 -9.95 28.14
C GLY A 89 -13.79 -10.57 28.63
N ASN A 90 -12.76 -10.61 27.78
CA ASN A 90 -11.44 -11.14 28.12
C ASN A 90 -10.53 -10.13 28.82
N PHE A 91 -10.80 -8.82 28.70
CA PHE A 91 -10.03 -7.79 29.40
C PHE A 91 -10.25 -7.92 30.92
N GLY A 92 -9.18 -8.03 31.69
CA GLY A 92 -9.25 -8.29 33.13
C GLY A 92 -9.80 -9.69 33.49
N LYS A 93 -9.52 -10.73 32.69
CA LYS A 93 -9.85 -12.12 33.03
C LYS A 93 -8.71 -12.75 33.83
N ASP A 94 -8.98 -13.26 35.03
CA ASP A 94 -8.03 -14.08 35.81
C ASP A 94 -8.11 -15.57 35.44
N SER A 95 -7.00 -16.29 35.58
CA SER A 95 -6.91 -17.75 35.32
C SER A 95 -7.54 -18.60 36.42
N ILE A 96 -7.87 -18.03 37.58
CA ILE A 96 -8.24 -18.79 38.79
C ILE A 96 -9.75 -18.72 39.12
N GLU A 97 -10.54 -17.84 38.50
CA GLU A 97 -11.98 -17.75 38.79
C GLU A 97 -12.84 -17.77 37.51
N ASN A 98 -13.46 -18.92 37.23
CA ASN A 98 -14.61 -19.05 36.34
C ASN A 98 -15.86 -18.44 37.01
N LEU A 99 -15.84 -17.14 37.31
CA LEU A 99 -17.05 -16.42 37.68
C LEU A 99 -17.98 -16.35 36.44
N PRO A 100 -19.31 -16.45 36.58
CA PRO A 100 -20.28 -16.44 35.47
C PRO A 100 -20.44 -15.04 34.81
N LEU A 101 -19.34 -14.34 34.54
CA LEU A 101 -19.27 -12.95 34.05
C LEU A 101 -19.57 -12.80 32.57
N ILE A 102 -19.13 -13.74 31.73
CA ILE A 102 -19.55 -13.80 30.32
C ILE A 102 -21.07 -13.95 30.25
N LYS A 103 -21.65 -14.68 31.21
CA LYS A 103 -23.11 -14.84 31.34
C LYS A 103 -23.78 -13.51 31.74
N LEU A 104 -23.21 -12.76 32.68
CA LEU A 104 -23.74 -11.44 33.06
C LEU A 104 -23.68 -10.41 31.93
N ILE A 105 -22.56 -10.31 31.20
CA ILE A 105 -22.46 -9.42 30.02
C ILE A 105 -23.50 -9.84 28.98
N LYS A 106 -23.62 -11.15 28.73
CA LYS A 106 -24.63 -11.69 27.81
C LYS A 106 -26.06 -11.33 28.25
N GLU A 107 -26.41 -11.52 29.53
CA GLU A 107 -27.72 -11.18 30.07
C GLU A 107 -28.05 -9.68 29.96
N LYS A 108 -27.08 -8.80 30.25
CA LYS A 108 -27.24 -7.34 30.08
C LYS A 108 -27.47 -6.98 28.61
N VAL A 109 -26.67 -7.54 27.71
CA VAL A 109 -26.82 -7.32 26.27
C VAL A 109 -28.15 -7.88 25.74
N ASP A 110 -28.60 -9.04 26.23
CA ASP A 110 -29.89 -9.64 25.87
C ASP A 110 -31.08 -8.76 26.34
N ARG A 111 -30.98 -8.14 27.52
CA ARG A 111 -31.98 -7.15 27.99
C ARG A 111 -31.98 -5.89 27.14
N ALA A 112 -30.80 -5.32 26.86
CA ALA A 112 -30.68 -4.16 25.96
C ALA A 112 -31.27 -4.44 24.58
N LYS A 113 -30.98 -5.62 24.02
CA LYS A 113 -31.53 -6.10 22.74
C LYS A 113 -33.06 -6.20 22.79
N SER A 114 -33.64 -6.65 23.90
CA SER A 114 -35.10 -6.74 24.07
C SER A 114 -35.75 -5.36 24.01
N TYR A 115 -35.21 -4.36 24.73
CA TYR A 115 -35.71 -2.98 24.63
C TYR A 115 -35.57 -2.39 23.23
N ARG A 116 -34.46 -2.69 22.53
CA ARG A 116 -34.26 -2.25 21.13
C ARG A 116 -35.24 -2.91 20.16
N ALA A 117 -35.56 -4.18 20.36
CA ALA A 117 -36.58 -4.88 19.57
C ALA A 117 -37.97 -4.23 19.75
N GLU A 118 -38.31 -3.80 20.97
CA GLU A 118 -39.55 -3.05 21.21
C GLU A 118 -39.58 -1.70 20.47
N ILE A 119 -38.46 -0.96 20.47
CA ILE A 119 -38.32 0.30 19.71
C ILE A 119 -38.55 0.07 18.21
N GLN A 120 -38.01 -1.02 17.65
CA GLN A 120 -38.14 -1.33 16.22
C GLN A 120 -39.53 -1.85 15.83
N ALA A 121 -40.22 -2.53 16.76
CA ALA A 121 -41.55 -3.07 16.53
C ALA A 121 -42.62 -1.97 16.43
N LEU A 122 -42.48 -0.89 17.20
CA LEU A 122 -43.43 0.22 17.26
C LEU A 122 -43.25 1.18 16.07
N ASP A 123 -44.28 1.33 15.24
CA ASP A 123 -44.38 2.48 14.32
C ASP A 123 -44.69 3.71 15.18
N THR A 124 -43.81 4.71 15.19
CA THR A 124 -44.03 5.96 15.92
C THR A 124 -45.17 6.73 15.26
N ARG A 125 -46.40 6.51 15.75
CA ARG A 125 -47.65 7.07 15.22
C ARG A 125 -48.15 8.25 16.04
N THR A 126 -47.83 8.30 17.32
CA THR A 126 -48.24 9.34 18.27
C THR A 126 -47.04 9.87 19.05
N ASP A 127 -47.18 11.05 19.67
CA ASP A 127 -46.15 11.62 20.55
C ASP A 127 -45.86 10.71 21.75
N GLN A 128 -46.89 10.02 22.25
CA GLN A 128 -46.73 9.04 23.33
C GLN A 128 -45.83 7.87 22.91
N ASP A 129 -45.90 7.42 21.66
CA ASP A 129 -45.01 6.38 21.14
C ASP A 129 -43.56 6.88 21.08
N ALA A 130 -43.35 8.16 20.77
CA ALA A 130 -42.01 8.76 20.75
C ALA A 130 -41.41 8.83 22.17
N GLU A 131 -42.17 9.27 23.17
CA GLU A 131 -41.74 9.28 24.58
C GLU A 131 -41.44 7.86 25.11
N ASN A 132 -42.27 6.90 24.72
CA ASN A 132 -42.11 5.48 25.02
C ASN A 132 -40.80 4.92 24.45
N ASN A 133 -40.42 5.34 23.23
CA ASN A 133 -39.16 4.94 22.61
C ASN A 133 -37.95 5.60 23.29
N VAL A 134 -38.06 6.86 23.72
CA VAL A 134 -37.03 7.55 24.52
C VAL A 134 -36.76 6.80 25.84
N THR A 135 -37.84 6.42 26.55
CA THR A 135 -37.73 5.67 27.81
C THR A 135 -37.05 4.31 27.60
N ARG A 136 -37.46 3.56 26.58
CA ARG A 136 -36.84 2.26 26.23
C ARG A 136 -35.38 2.40 25.84
N LEU A 137 -35.04 3.44 25.07
CA LEU A 137 -33.65 3.68 24.71
C LEU A 137 -32.82 3.94 25.96
N LYS A 138 -33.32 4.77 26.89
CA LYS A 138 -32.63 5.03 28.16
C LYS A 138 -32.36 3.74 28.95
N LEU A 139 -33.33 2.82 29.04
CA LEU A 139 -33.15 1.52 29.69
C LEU A 139 -32.11 0.66 28.97
N ALA A 140 -32.13 0.62 27.63
CA ALA A 140 -31.13 -0.10 26.85
C ALA A 140 -29.72 0.47 27.06
N GLU A 141 -29.56 1.79 27.08
CA GLU A 141 -28.27 2.46 27.31
C GLU A 141 -27.72 2.15 28.72
N GLN A 142 -28.58 2.11 29.74
CA GLN A 142 -28.20 1.75 31.11
C GLN A 142 -27.70 0.31 31.23
N GLU A 143 -28.32 -0.64 30.53
CA GLU A 143 -27.85 -2.04 30.52
C GLU A 143 -26.46 -2.19 29.88
N LEU A 144 -26.11 -1.32 28.93
CA LEU A 144 -24.85 -1.38 28.17
C LEU A 144 -23.71 -0.56 28.80
N GLU A 145 -24.00 0.34 29.74
CA GLU A 145 -23.04 1.30 30.33
C GLU A 145 -21.77 0.61 30.86
N ASP A 146 -21.95 -0.42 31.68
CA ASP A 146 -20.85 -1.19 32.30
C ASP A 146 -19.95 -1.88 31.27
N THR A 147 -20.57 -2.39 30.19
CA THR A 147 -19.84 -3.10 29.14
C THR A 147 -19.05 -2.11 28.28
N ARG A 148 -19.65 -0.94 27.98
CA ARG A 148 -18.95 0.16 27.30
C ARG A 148 -17.78 0.67 28.13
N LEU A 149 -18.00 0.89 29.43
CA LEU A 149 -16.95 1.37 30.33
C LEU A 149 -15.75 0.43 30.35
N THR A 150 -16.00 -0.88 30.41
CA THR A 150 -14.92 -1.88 30.28
C THR A 150 -14.17 -1.74 28.94
N GLY A 151 -14.90 -1.62 27.82
CA GLY A 151 -14.31 -1.43 26.50
C GLY A 151 -13.48 -0.16 26.41
N ASP A 152 -13.98 0.96 26.93
CA ASP A 152 -13.29 2.24 26.99
C ASP A 152 -12.01 2.15 27.81
N VAL A 153 -12.02 1.46 28.95
CA VAL A 153 -10.82 1.26 29.77
C VAL A 153 -9.81 0.38 29.04
N ALA A 154 -10.25 -0.68 28.36
CA ALA A 154 -9.36 -1.52 27.58
C ALA A 154 -8.70 -0.76 26.41
N VAL A 155 -9.45 0.08 25.72
CA VAL A 155 -8.92 0.99 24.69
C VAL A 155 -8.00 2.04 25.33
N GLY A 156 -8.39 2.62 26.45
CA GLY A 156 -7.61 3.58 27.21
C GLY A 156 -6.25 3.02 27.63
N ALA A 157 -6.19 1.74 28.03
CA ALA A 157 -4.94 1.06 28.37
C ALA A 157 -3.97 1.00 27.17
N PHE A 158 -4.50 0.77 25.97
CA PHE A 158 -3.70 0.76 24.75
C PHE A 158 -3.11 2.14 24.47
N PHE A 159 -3.94 3.19 24.48
CA PHE A 159 -3.50 4.55 24.16
C PHE A 159 -2.61 5.15 25.26
N ALA A 160 -2.81 4.80 26.53
CA ALA A 160 -1.91 5.18 27.61
C ALA A 160 -0.50 4.56 27.47
N GLY A 161 -0.41 3.39 26.84
CA GLY A 161 0.86 2.73 26.51
C GLY A 161 1.51 3.21 25.20
N ALA A 162 0.87 4.10 24.45
CA ALA A 162 1.42 4.62 23.20
C ALA A 162 2.75 5.35 23.47
N GLY A 163 3.74 5.15 22.58
CA GLY A 163 5.08 5.72 22.74
C GLY A 163 5.96 5.09 23.83
N LYS A 164 5.43 4.16 24.63
CA LYS A 164 6.16 3.45 25.70
C LYS A 164 6.86 2.20 25.18
N ASN A 165 7.82 1.68 25.94
CA ASN A 165 8.46 0.41 25.62
C ASN A 165 7.56 -0.79 25.96
N LYS A 166 7.89 -1.99 25.44
CA LYS A 166 7.03 -3.19 25.59
C LYS A 166 6.77 -3.59 27.04
N LYS A 167 7.72 -3.35 27.95
CA LYS A 167 7.56 -3.64 29.39
C LYS A 167 6.54 -2.69 30.01
N GLU A 168 6.72 -1.38 29.80
CA GLU A 168 5.79 -0.35 30.28
C GLU A 168 4.37 -0.54 29.73
N GLN A 169 4.24 -0.88 28.44
CA GLN A 169 2.93 -1.18 27.83
C GLN A 169 2.24 -2.36 28.53
N THR A 170 3.00 -3.38 28.92
CA THR A 170 2.47 -4.55 29.63
C THR A 170 2.03 -4.18 31.05
N GLU A 171 2.82 -3.35 31.73
CA GLU A 171 2.52 -2.85 33.08
C GLU A 171 1.24 -2.00 33.11
N ILE A 172 1.09 -1.05 32.17
CA ILE A 172 -0.12 -0.22 32.04
C ILE A 172 -1.35 -1.07 31.73
N LYS A 173 -1.23 -2.03 30.80
CA LYS A 173 -2.32 -2.94 30.45
C LYS A 173 -2.76 -3.76 31.66
N GLU A 174 -1.81 -4.23 32.47
CA GLU A 174 -2.09 -4.99 33.69
C GLU A 174 -2.73 -4.12 34.77
N GLU A 175 -2.25 -2.89 34.98
CA GLU A 175 -2.86 -1.92 35.91
C GLU A 175 -4.34 -1.69 35.60
N TYR A 176 -4.67 -1.41 34.33
CA TYR A 176 -6.04 -1.15 33.91
C TYR A 176 -6.90 -2.41 33.98
N SER A 177 -6.31 -3.58 33.64
CA SER A 177 -6.96 -4.88 33.78
C SER A 177 -7.26 -5.21 35.25
N ALA A 178 -6.38 -4.86 36.17
CA ALA A 178 -6.56 -5.03 37.61
C ALA A 178 -7.71 -4.16 38.15
N LEU A 179 -7.81 -2.91 37.70
CA LEU A 179 -8.93 -2.02 38.06
C LEU A 179 -10.28 -2.60 37.61
N VAL A 180 -10.35 -3.13 36.38
CA VAL A 180 -11.55 -3.80 35.88
C VAL A 180 -11.87 -5.04 36.70
N ARG A 181 -10.87 -5.83 37.11
CA ARG A 181 -11.04 -7.00 37.98
C ARG A 181 -11.59 -6.62 39.35
N GLU A 182 -11.00 -5.62 39.99
CA GLU A 182 -11.43 -5.12 41.30
C GLU A 182 -12.89 -4.62 41.25
N TRP A 183 -13.21 -3.79 40.25
CA TRP A 183 -14.56 -3.30 40.06
C TRP A 183 -15.57 -4.43 39.83
N ARG A 184 -15.25 -5.40 38.95
CA ARG A 184 -16.10 -6.57 38.69
C ARG A 184 -16.33 -7.42 39.94
N LYS A 185 -15.30 -7.62 40.77
CA LYS A 185 -15.40 -8.36 42.03
C LYS A 185 -16.35 -7.68 43.00
N ASN A 186 -16.27 -6.35 43.13
CA ASN A 186 -17.17 -5.57 43.98
C ASN A 186 -18.62 -5.63 43.50
N TYR A 187 -18.85 -5.65 42.18
CA TYR A 187 -20.18 -5.80 41.58
C TYR A 187 -20.82 -7.15 41.92
N VAL A 188 -20.06 -8.26 41.79
CA VAL A 188 -20.59 -9.61 42.07
C VAL A 188 -20.79 -9.85 43.58
N LEU A 189 -19.91 -9.30 44.42
CA LEU A 189 -19.96 -9.46 45.87
C LEU A 189 -20.86 -8.42 46.57
N ASN A 190 -21.58 -7.59 45.81
CA ASN A 190 -22.49 -6.55 46.31
C ASN A 190 -21.83 -5.57 47.32
N TYR A 191 -20.54 -5.28 47.12
CA TYR A 191 -19.79 -4.36 47.95
C TYR A 191 -19.99 -2.92 47.48
N GLU A 192 -20.47 -2.02 48.34
CA GLU A 192 -20.73 -0.60 48.03
C GLU A 192 -19.46 0.28 47.86
N ALA A 193 -18.30 -0.32 47.54
CA ALA A 193 -17.07 0.43 47.34
C ALA A 193 -17.13 1.23 46.02
N LYS A 194 -17.53 2.50 46.07
CA LYS A 194 -17.60 3.42 44.90
C LYS A 194 -16.24 3.75 44.26
N ASN A 195 -15.12 3.43 44.91
CA ASN A 195 -13.79 3.88 44.49
C ASN A 195 -13.30 3.32 43.14
N PRO A 196 -13.47 2.03 42.79
CA PRO A 196 -12.97 1.51 41.52
C PRO A 196 -13.75 2.03 40.31
N GLN A 197 -15.08 2.17 40.42
CA GLN A 197 -15.93 2.68 39.34
C GLN A 197 -15.54 4.11 38.93
N LEU A 198 -15.28 4.98 39.91
CA LEU A 198 -14.85 6.36 39.64
C LEU A 198 -13.51 6.41 38.88
N LYS A 199 -12.57 5.49 39.18
CA LYS A 199 -11.31 5.39 38.44
C LYS A 199 -11.52 4.96 36.99
N LEU A 200 -12.38 3.97 36.76
CA LEU A 200 -12.73 3.53 35.41
C LEU A 200 -13.40 4.66 34.61
N GLN A 201 -14.34 5.38 35.23
CA GLN A 201 -15.00 6.53 34.62
C GLN A 201 -14.00 7.64 34.28
N ALA A 202 -13.04 7.93 35.15
CA ALA A 202 -11.98 8.91 34.87
C ALA A 202 -11.10 8.52 33.67
N ILE A 203 -10.82 7.23 33.48
CA ILE A 203 -10.09 6.72 32.30
C ILE A 203 -10.91 6.94 31.02
N SER A 204 -12.20 6.58 31.04
CA SER A 204 -13.12 6.80 29.90
C SER A 204 -13.29 8.29 29.58
N GLU A 205 -13.47 9.14 30.60
CA GLU A 205 -13.63 10.58 30.45
C GLU A 205 -12.37 11.22 29.85
N LYS A 206 -11.18 10.85 30.35
CA LYS A 206 -9.91 11.30 29.78
C LYS A 206 -9.80 10.98 28.29
N LEU A 207 -10.12 9.74 27.90
CA LEU A 207 -10.08 9.30 26.49
C LEU A 207 -10.98 10.17 25.59
N ARG A 208 -12.12 10.64 26.12
CA ARG A 208 -13.17 11.38 25.40
C ARG A 208 -13.00 12.90 25.44
N THR A 209 -12.15 13.44 26.31
CA THR A 209 -12.04 14.90 26.56
C THR A 209 -10.66 15.49 26.25
N GLU A 210 -9.67 14.66 25.95
CA GLU A 210 -8.37 15.13 25.47
C GLU A 210 -8.46 15.94 24.16
N GLU A 211 -7.39 16.68 23.83
CA GLU A 211 -7.32 17.54 22.64
C GLU A 211 -7.69 16.81 21.35
N LYS A 212 -7.30 15.53 21.25
CA LYS A 212 -7.65 14.62 20.16
C LYS A 212 -8.44 13.44 20.72
N PRO A 213 -9.76 13.61 20.93
CA PRO A 213 -10.55 12.65 21.68
C PRO A 213 -10.75 11.36 20.88
N ILE A 214 -10.75 10.24 21.59
CA ILE A 214 -11.19 8.95 21.08
C ILE A 214 -12.52 8.63 21.73
N ILE A 215 -13.51 8.37 20.90
CA ILE A 215 -14.85 7.96 21.32
C ILE A 215 -15.01 6.51 20.83
N PRO A 216 -14.63 5.49 21.62
CA PRO A 216 -14.68 4.11 21.13
C PRO A 216 -16.09 3.71 20.71
N PHE A 217 -16.19 3.01 19.58
CA PHE A 217 -17.42 2.47 19.04
C PHE A 217 -17.38 0.94 18.99
N ASN A 218 -17.91 0.29 20.02
CA ASN A 218 -17.93 -1.17 20.15
C ASN A 218 -19.13 -1.75 19.39
N TRP A 219 -18.99 -1.98 18.08
CA TRP A 219 -20.09 -2.40 17.19
C TRP A 219 -21.02 -3.49 17.73
N GLU A 220 -20.48 -4.57 18.31
CA GLU A 220 -21.26 -5.70 18.87
C GLU A 220 -22.02 -5.38 20.15
N ILE A 221 -21.68 -4.25 20.80
CA ILE A 221 -22.33 -3.73 22.01
C ILE A 221 -23.35 -2.66 21.63
N GLU A 222 -23.03 -1.81 20.65
CA GLU A 222 -23.91 -0.71 20.22
C GLU A 222 -25.11 -1.20 19.41
N PHE A 223 -24.92 -2.24 18.60
CA PHE A 223 -25.97 -2.80 17.73
C PHE A 223 -26.12 -4.32 17.93
N PRO A 224 -26.44 -4.80 19.14
CA PRO A 224 -26.48 -6.23 19.44
C PRO A 224 -27.49 -6.99 18.56
N GLU A 225 -28.58 -6.35 18.12
CA GLU A 225 -29.55 -6.94 17.20
C GLU A 225 -28.97 -7.31 15.82
N VAL A 226 -27.91 -6.61 15.38
CA VAL A 226 -27.22 -6.89 14.11
C VAL A 226 -26.25 -8.06 14.26
N PHE A 227 -25.62 -8.20 15.44
CA PHE A 227 -24.54 -9.16 15.66
C PHE A 227 -24.97 -10.45 16.38
N ASP A 228 -26.09 -10.46 17.10
CA ASP A 228 -26.61 -11.63 17.84
C ASP A 228 -27.59 -12.50 17.03
N ARG A 229 -27.81 -12.17 15.76
CA ARG A 229 -28.55 -13.03 14.84
C ARG A 229 -27.67 -14.16 14.31
N GLU A 230 -28.28 -15.23 13.83
CA GLU A 230 -27.56 -16.42 13.33
C GLU A 230 -26.50 -16.07 12.27
N ASN A 231 -26.85 -15.20 11.31
CA ASN A 231 -25.92 -14.63 10.34
C ASN A 231 -25.49 -13.22 10.76
N SER A 232 -24.60 -13.17 11.75
CA SER A 232 -24.10 -11.95 12.40
C SER A 232 -23.49 -10.93 11.43
N GLY A 233 -23.74 -9.64 11.65
CA GLY A 233 -23.16 -8.51 10.89
C GLY A 233 -24.19 -7.80 9.99
N PHE A 234 -23.82 -6.72 9.31
CA PHE A 234 -24.74 -5.93 8.48
C PHE A 234 -25.07 -6.62 7.14
N ASP A 235 -26.32 -6.43 6.66
CA ASP A 235 -26.76 -6.87 5.32
C ASP A 235 -26.10 -6.10 4.19
N ALA A 236 -26.07 -4.77 4.34
CA ALA A 236 -25.51 -3.83 3.38
C ALA A 236 -24.83 -2.68 4.13
N ILE A 237 -23.71 -2.18 3.60
CA ILE A 237 -23.03 -0.97 4.10
C ILE A 237 -22.78 -0.04 2.92
N VAL A 238 -23.08 1.25 3.08
CA VAL A 238 -22.73 2.29 2.09
C VAL A 238 -22.04 3.44 2.80
N GLY A 239 -21.11 4.11 2.12
CA GLY A 239 -20.41 5.22 2.75
C GLY A 239 -19.37 5.89 1.86
N ASN A 240 -18.97 7.08 2.30
CA ASN A 240 -17.86 7.83 1.75
C ASN A 240 -16.84 8.07 2.88
N PRO A 241 -15.93 7.11 3.13
CA PRO A 241 -14.88 7.26 4.13
C PRO A 241 -14.01 8.50 3.88
N PRO A 242 -13.38 9.05 4.93
CA PRO A 242 -12.44 10.16 4.78
C PRO A 242 -11.20 9.75 3.97
N PHE A 243 -10.73 10.66 3.11
CA PHE A 243 -9.48 10.50 2.34
C PHE A 243 -8.33 11.11 3.13
N ALA A 244 -7.49 10.27 3.75
CA ALA A 244 -6.44 10.72 4.65
C ALA A 244 -5.22 9.78 4.58
N GLY A 245 -4.18 10.24 3.89
CA GLY A 245 -2.88 9.58 3.90
C GLY A 245 -2.25 9.52 5.31
N LYS A 246 -1.14 8.80 5.41
CA LYS A 246 -0.43 8.56 6.69
C LYS A 246 -0.19 9.82 7.53
N ASN A 247 0.40 10.87 6.93
CA ASN A 247 0.75 12.09 7.67
C ASN A 247 -0.49 12.84 8.16
N THR A 248 -1.53 12.94 7.33
CA THR A 248 -2.83 13.50 7.72
C THR A 248 -3.44 12.71 8.88
N THR A 249 -3.38 11.38 8.80
CA THR A 249 -3.89 10.50 9.87
C THR A 249 -3.13 10.69 11.18
N ILE A 250 -1.79 10.79 11.16
CA ILE A 250 -0.97 11.07 12.35
C ILE A 250 -1.32 12.44 12.94
N ASN A 251 -1.43 13.46 12.10
CA ASN A 251 -1.65 14.83 12.56
C ASN A 251 -3.05 15.04 13.15
N SER A 252 -4.07 14.34 12.63
CA SER A 252 -5.46 14.50 13.05
C SER A 252 -5.91 13.55 14.18
N ASN A 253 -5.08 12.62 14.63
CA ASN A 253 -5.43 11.62 15.66
C ASN A 253 -4.40 11.61 16.80
N PRO A 254 -4.72 11.04 17.98
CA PRO A 254 -3.77 10.96 19.09
C PRO A 254 -2.61 9.99 18.81
N GLU A 255 -1.57 10.10 19.62
CA GLU A 255 -0.43 9.17 19.58
C GLU A 255 -0.91 7.72 19.73
N GLY A 256 -0.32 6.80 18.96
CA GLY A 256 -0.72 5.39 18.98
C GLY A 256 -1.86 5.02 18.01
N TYR A 257 -2.55 5.98 17.37
CA TYR A 257 -3.67 5.64 16.47
C TYR A 257 -3.26 4.75 15.29
N LEU A 258 -2.12 5.02 14.64
CA LEU A 258 -1.60 4.13 13.59
C LEU A 258 -1.25 2.74 14.13
N HIS A 259 -0.77 2.64 15.37
CA HIS A 259 -0.50 1.35 16.00
C HIS A 259 -1.80 0.60 16.27
N TRP A 260 -2.86 1.29 16.71
CA TRP A 260 -4.19 0.71 16.87
C TRP A 260 -4.69 0.13 15.54
N LEU A 261 -4.58 0.90 14.45
CA LEU A 261 -4.98 0.46 13.12
C LEU A 261 -4.22 -0.79 12.64
N LYS A 262 -2.95 -0.94 13.02
CA LYS A 262 -2.15 -2.16 12.77
C LYS A 262 -2.58 -3.32 13.65
N GLU A 263 -2.94 -3.07 14.91
CA GLU A 263 -3.41 -4.11 15.83
C GLU A 263 -4.72 -4.73 15.32
N ILE A 264 -5.67 -3.90 14.88
CA ILE A 264 -6.96 -4.39 14.38
C ILE A 264 -6.85 -4.98 12.96
N HIS A 265 -5.89 -4.52 12.14
CA HIS A 265 -5.63 -5.02 10.79
C HIS A 265 -4.14 -5.42 10.64
N PRO A 266 -3.74 -6.61 11.11
CA PRO A 266 -2.33 -7.03 11.21
C PRO A 266 -1.55 -7.06 9.89
N GLU A 267 -2.24 -7.22 8.75
CA GLU A 267 -1.61 -7.17 7.42
C GLU A 267 -1.26 -5.75 6.95
N SER A 268 -1.62 -4.71 7.72
CA SER A 268 -1.29 -3.33 7.36
C SER A 268 0.15 -2.95 7.69
N HIS A 269 0.87 -2.44 6.69
CA HIS A 269 2.23 -1.89 6.86
C HIS A 269 2.24 -0.49 7.50
N GLY A 270 1.07 0.15 7.64
CA GLY A 270 0.89 1.45 8.31
C GLY A 270 1.21 2.69 7.49
N ASN A 271 1.45 2.54 6.19
CA ASN A 271 1.53 3.68 5.26
C ASN A 271 0.25 3.85 4.43
N SER A 272 -0.71 2.94 4.57
CA SER A 272 -1.98 2.96 3.84
C SER A 272 -2.80 4.20 4.16
N ASP A 273 -3.55 4.69 3.16
CA ASP A 273 -4.63 5.67 3.37
C ASP A 273 -5.67 5.08 4.34
N LEU A 274 -6.22 5.94 5.20
CA LEU A 274 -7.23 5.59 6.19
C LEU A 274 -8.43 4.86 5.56
N VAL A 275 -8.76 5.16 4.30
CA VAL A 275 -9.84 4.49 3.55
C VAL A 275 -9.68 2.97 3.49
N ALA A 276 -8.45 2.44 3.42
CA ALA A 276 -8.22 0.99 3.43
C ALA A 276 -8.73 0.35 4.74
N HIS A 277 -8.54 1.03 5.87
CA HIS A 277 -9.01 0.55 7.17
C HIS A 277 -10.55 0.57 7.24
N PHE A 278 -11.22 1.54 6.60
CA PHE A 278 -12.68 1.53 6.48
C PHE A 278 -13.20 0.38 5.62
N PHE A 279 -12.52 0.05 4.52
CA PHE A 279 -12.86 -1.10 3.68
C PHE A 279 -12.76 -2.42 4.46
N VAL A 280 -11.65 -2.61 5.20
CA VAL A 280 -11.48 -3.80 6.05
C VAL A 280 -12.52 -3.82 7.17
N ARG A 281 -12.76 -2.68 7.84
CA ARG A 281 -13.79 -2.59 8.88
C ARG A 281 -15.18 -2.93 8.35
N ALA A 282 -15.57 -2.39 7.19
CA ALA A 282 -16.84 -2.72 6.56
C ALA A 282 -16.95 -4.21 6.25
N PHE A 283 -15.87 -4.83 5.74
CA PHE A 283 -15.83 -6.26 5.45
C PHE A 283 -15.93 -7.14 6.72
N THR A 284 -15.29 -6.74 7.82
CA THR A 284 -15.29 -7.52 9.06
C THR A 284 -16.66 -7.52 9.73
N ILE A 285 -17.34 -6.37 9.76
CA ILE A 285 -18.68 -6.23 10.37
C ILE A 285 -19.85 -6.64 9.46
N LEU A 286 -19.56 -7.10 8.23
CA LEU A 286 -20.56 -7.57 7.28
C LEU A 286 -20.94 -9.02 7.55
N ARG A 287 -22.21 -9.36 7.38
CA ARG A 287 -22.66 -10.74 7.44
C ARG A 287 -22.16 -11.57 6.26
N LYS A 288 -22.25 -12.90 6.37
CA LYS A 288 -22.03 -13.79 5.22
C LYS A 288 -23.08 -13.49 4.15
N ASP A 289 -22.63 -13.37 2.90
CA ASP A 289 -23.41 -12.98 1.73
C ASP A 289 -24.01 -11.56 1.81
N GLY A 290 -23.52 -10.72 2.73
CA GLY A 290 -23.81 -9.28 2.75
C GLY A 290 -22.90 -8.52 1.78
N CYS A 291 -23.24 -7.27 1.46
CA CYS A 291 -22.43 -6.44 0.55
C CYS A 291 -22.11 -5.05 1.11
N PHE A 292 -21.11 -4.39 0.55
CA PHE A 292 -20.90 -2.97 0.80
C PHE A 292 -20.50 -2.23 -0.46
N GLY A 293 -20.77 -0.93 -0.49
CA GLY A 293 -20.35 0.00 -1.53
C GLY A 293 -19.70 1.23 -0.92
N LEU A 294 -18.41 1.43 -1.16
CA LEU A 294 -17.65 2.55 -0.62
C LEU A 294 -16.96 3.35 -1.71
N ILE A 295 -16.79 4.64 -1.46
CA ILE A 295 -15.98 5.54 -2.28
C ILE A 295 -14.55 5.57 -1.72
N ALA A 296 -13.54 5.60 -2.58
CA ALA A 296 -12.14 5.69 -2.16
C ALA A 296 -11.29 6.53 -3.12
N THR A 297 -10.14 6.99 -2.64
CA THR A 297 -9.08 7.53 -3.51
C THR A 297 -8.57 6.43 -4.44
N ASN A 298 -7.98 6.81 -5.59
CA ASN A 298 -7.41 5.83 -6.55
C ASN A 298 -6.34 4.93 -5.93
N THR A 299 -5.69 5.38 -4.85
CA THR A 299 -4.69 4.59 -4.12
C THR A 299 -5.24 3.28 -3.56
N ILE A 300 -6.57 3.13 -3.41
CA ILE A 300 -7.20 1.88 -2.95
C ILE A 300 -6.83 0.65 -3.81
N ALA A 301 -6.44 0.88 -5.07
CA ALA A 301 -6.01 -0.14 -6.02
C ALA A 301 -4.48 -0.19 -6.24
N GLN A 302 -3.69 0.58 -5.48
CA GLN A 302 -2.24 0.71 -5.62
C GLN A 302 -1.47 0.56 -4.28
N GLY A 303 -0.22 0.13 -4.36
CA GLY A 303 0.75 0.15 -3.26
C GLY A 303 0.26 -0.43 -1.91
N ASP A 304 0.65 0.21 -0.81
CA ASP A 304 0.33 -0.20 0.55
C ASP A 304 -1.17 -0.10 0.88
N THR A 305 -1.89 0.85 0.30
CA THR A 305 -3.35 0.99 0.53
C THR A 305 -4.12 -0.20 -0.04
N ARG A 306 -3.76 -0.67 -1.25
CA ARG A 306 -4.31 -1.89 -1.84
C ARG A 306 -4.01 -3.14 -1.03
N SER A 307 -2.75 -3.28 -0.61
CA SER A 307 -2.28 -4.44 0.16
C SER A 307 -3.08 -4.59 1.46
N SER A 308 -3.23 -3.50 2.22
CA SER A 308 -3.98 -3.47 3.48
C SER A 308 -5.50 -3.55 3.29
N GLY A 309 -6.02 -3.13 2.13
CA GLY A 309 -7.46 -3.03 1.85
C GLY A 309 -7.97 -4.15 0.95
N LEU A 310 -8.04 -3.89 -0.36
CA LEU A 310 -8.69 -4.77 -1.33
C LEU A 310 -8.04 -6.15 -1.43
N ARG A 311 -6.70 -6.24 -1.34
CA ARG A 311 -5.99 -7.53 -1.40
C ARG A 311 -6.39 -8.41 -0.21
N PHE A 312 -6.28 -7.87 1.00
CA PHE A 312 -6.73 -8.55 2.22
C PHE A 312 -8.16 -9.08 2.07
N ILE A 313 -9.09 -8.22 1.62
CA ILE A 313 -10.50 -8.59 1.44
C ILE A 313 -10.66 -9.72 0.43
N CYS A 314 -10.00 -9.63 -0.73
CA CYS A 314 -10.07 -10.66 -1.76
C CYS A 314 -9.49 -12.00 -1.31
N GLN A 315 -8.46 -11.99 -0.45
CA GLN A 315 -7.86 -13.20 0.13
C GLN A 315 -8.72 -13.82 1.24
N ASN A 316 -9.53 -13.00 1.94
CA ASN A 316 -10.34 -13.42 3.07
C ASN A 316 -11.82 -13.65 2.72
N GLY A 317 -12.11 -13.98 1.45
CA GLY A 317 -13.44 -14.40 0.98
C GLY A 317 -14.34 -13.27 0.48
N GLY A 318 -13.80 -12.07 0.27
CA GLY A 318 -14.50 -10.98 -0.41
C GLY A 318 -14.43 -11.09 -1.94
N THR A 319 -15.51 -10.75 -2.63
CA THR A 319 -15.56 -10.65 -4.09
C THR A 319 -15.95 -9.23 -4.50
N ILE A 320 -15.07 -8.54 -5.22
CA ILE A 320 -15.41 -7.29 -5.90
C ILE A 320 -16.32 -7.63 -7.09
N TYR A 321 -17.53 -7.09 -7.12
CA TYR A 321 -18.50 -7.40 -8.17
C TYR A 321 -18.90 -6.20 -9.03
N ASN A 322 -18.67 -4.98 -8.55
CA ASN A 322 -18.82 -3.77 -9.33
C ASN A 322 -17.75 -2.76 -8.93
N ALA A 323 -17.01 -2.21 -9.90
CA ALA A 323 -16.08 -1.12 -9.67
C ALA A 323 -16.19 -0.08 -10.80
N GLN A 324 -16.12 1.20 -10.43
CA GLN A 324 -15.96 2.32 -11.35
C GLN A 324 -14.73 3.09 -10.92
N LYS A 325 -13.69 3.09 -11.77
CA LYS A 325 -12.46 3.82 -11.57
C LYS A 325 -12.60 5.24 -12.10
N ARG A 326 -11.75 6.13 -11.59
CA ARG A 326 -11.54 7.48 -12.15
C ARG A 326 -12.84 8.29 -12.33
N VAL A 327 -13.77 8.18 -11.39
CA VAL A 327 -14.99 8.99 -11.35
C VAL A 327 -14.62 10.38 -10.87
N LYS A 328 -14.85 11.40 -11.71
CA LYS A 328 -14.68 12.80 -11.31
C LYS A 328 -15.74 13.17 -10.27
N TRP A 329 -15.30 13.70 -9.14
CA TRP A 329 -16.21 14.13 -8.08
C TRP A 329 -17.12 15.25 -8.59
N PRO A 330 -18.45 15.17 -8.40
CA PRO A 330 -19.34 16.24 -8.80
C PRO A 330 -19.16 17.45 -7.86
N GLY A 331 -19.00 18.65 -8.44
CA GLY A 331 -18.95 19.91 -7.68
C GLY A 331 -17.60 20.62 -7.77
N LEU A 332 -17.26 21.37 -6.72
CA LEU A 332 -16.09 22.26 -6.68
C LEU A 332 -14.78 21.55 -6.28
N ALA A 333 -14.86 20.33 -5.73
CA ALA A 333 -13.67 19.58 -5.32
C ALA A 333 -13.08 18.85 -6.53
N ALA A 334 -11.81 19.12 -6.84
CA ALA A 334 -11.06 18.51 -7.94
C ALA A 334 -10.50 17.12 -7.53
N VAL A 335 -11.38 16.21 -7.13
CA VAL A 335 -10.97 14.87 -6.66
C VAL A 335 -11.47 13.79 -7.62
N VAL A 336 -10.58 12.88 -7.97
CA VAL A 336 -10.90 11.67 -8.73
C VAL A 336 -11.02 10.49 -7.76
N VAL A 337 -12.17 9.82 -7.79
CA VAL A 337 -12.48 8.73 -6.86
C VAL A 337 -12.76 7.43 -7.59
N SER A 338 -12.72 6.33 -6.85
CA SER A 338 -13.20 5.03 -7.27
C SER A 338 -14.43 4.63 -6.43
N VAL A 339 -15.45 4.07 -7.08
CA VAL A 339 -16.65 3.52 -6.42
C VAL A 339 -16.57 2.01 -6.49
N ILE A 340 -16.53 1.34 -5.34
CA ILE A 340 -16.22 -0.09 -5.26
C ILE A 340 -17.30 -0.81 -4.44
N ASN A 341 -17.88 -1.84 -5.03
CA ASN A 341 -18.86 -2.70 -4.38
C ASN A 341 -18.33 -4.12 -4.22
N ILE A 342 -18.42 -4.63 -2.99
CA ILE A 342 -17.88 -5.91 -2.56
C ILE A 342 -18.98 -6.73 -1.88
N ILE A 343 -18.97 -8.05 -2.11
CA ILE A 343 -19.79 -9.01 -1.36
C ILE A 343 -18.87 -9.90 -0.52
N LYS A 344 -19.29 -10.24 0.71
CA LYS A 344 -18.59 -11.23 1.55
C LYS A 344 -19.09 -12.62 1.21
N GLY A 345 -18.34 -13.32 0.37
CA GLY A 345 -18.72 -14.59 -0.21
C GLY A 345 -18.56 -14.59 -1.73
N SER A 346 -19.24 -15.54 -2.38
CA SER A 346 -19.15 -15.73 -3.82
C SER A 346 -20.20 -14.91 -4.57
N TYR A 347 -19.77 -14.17 -5.59
CA TYR A 347 -20.68 -13.51 -6.54
C TYR A 347 -20.84 -14.34 -7.82
N LYS A 348 -22.04 -14.90 -8.02
CA LYS A 348 -22.32 -15.82 -9.14
C LYS A 348 -22.71 -15.14 -10.46
N LYS A 349 -23.06 -13.86 -10.44
CA LYS A 349 -23.45 -13.11 -11.64
C LYS A 349 -22.23 -12.51 -12.34
N THR A 350 -22.44 -11.99 -13.55
CA THR A 350 -21.45 -11.18 -14.26
C THR A 350 -21.08 -9.95 -13.45
N LYS A 351 -19.77 -9.68 -13.33
CA LYS A 351 -19.23 -8.52 -12.62
C LYS A 351 -19.16 -7.33 -13.58
N ASN A 352 -19.10 -6.12 -13.04
CA ASN A 352 -19.07 -4.90 -13.83
C ASN A 352 -17.82 -4.06 -13.48
N LEU A 353 -16.97 -3.79 -14.46
CA LEU A 353 -15.81 -2.91 -14.31
C LEU A 353 -15.93 -1.79 -15.34
N ASP A 354 -16.08 -0.54 -14.88
CA ASP A 354 -16.23 0.63 -15.75
C ASP A 354 -17.35 0.49 -16.80
N GLY A 355 -18.46 -0.15 -16.43
CA GLY A 355 -19.61 -0.41 -17.32
C GLY A 355 -19.45 -1.66 -18.20
N ARG A 356 -18.32 -2.37 -18.12
CA ARG A 356 -18.04 -3.57 -18.91
C ARG A 356 -18.27 -4.84 -18.10
N ALA A 357 -18.95 -5.79 -18.73
CA ALA A 357 -19.14 -7.13 -18.19
C ALA A 357 -17.80 -7.89 -18.13
N THR A 358 -17.44 -8.39 -16.94
CA THR A 358 -16.24 -9.21 -16.72
C THR A 358 -16.54 -10.42 -15.82
N SER A 359 -15.74 -11.47 -15.95
CA SER A 359 -15.78 -12.65 -15.10
C SER A 359 -15.10 -12.41 -13.73
N LYS A 360 -14.13 -11.49 -13.65
CA LYS A 360 -13.30 -11.22 -12.47
C LYS A 360 -13.00 -9.73 -12.33
N ILE A 361 -12.85 -9.28 -11.08
CA ILE A 361 -12.26 -7.98 -10.73
C ILE A 361 -11.23 -8.26 -9.65
N THR A 362 -9.97 -7.93 -9.89
CA THR A 362 -8.86 -8.14 -8.94
C THR A 362 -8.76 -7.00 -7.93
N ALA A 363 -7.90 -7.16 -6.92
CA ALA A 363 -7.54 -6.08 -5.99
C ALA A 363 -6.89 -4.86 -6.69
N PHE A 364 -6.36 -5.01 -7.91
CA PHE A 364 -5.88 -3.90 -8.75
C PHE A 364 -7.01 -3.21 -9.53
N LEU A 365 -8.25 -3.68 -9.41
CA LEU A 365 -9.39 -3.25 -10.22
C LEU A 365 -9.15 -3.49 -11.72
N PHE A 366 -8.54 -4.64 -12.05
CA PHE A 366 -8.39 -5.16 -13.39
C PHE A 366 -9.30 -6.36 -13.63
N HIS A 367 -9.59 -6.65 -14.91
CA HIS A 367 -10.46 -7.77 -15.30
C HIS A 367 -9.73 -9.13 -15.34
N ALA A 368 -8.40 -9.12 -15.37
CA ALA A 368 -7.53 -10.29 -15.42
C ALA A 368 -6.37 -10.21 -14.41
N GLY A 369 -5.59 -11.29 -14.29
CA GLY A 369 -4.44 -11.40 -13.38
C GLY A 369 -4.81 -11.78 -11.93
N GLY A 370 -3.83 -11.65 -11.03
CA GLY A 370 -3.92 -11.99 -9.62
C GLY A 370 -4.28 -10.83 -8.69
N ASN A 371 -4.41 -11.13 -7.39
CA ASN A 371 -4.49 -10.10 -6.34
C ASN A 371 -3.12 -9.80 -5.71
N GLU A 372 -2.11 -10.64 -5.98
CA GLU A 372 -0.77 -10.49 -5.42
C GLU A 372 0.03 -9.39 -6.13
N ASN A 373 1.01 -8.84 -5.42
CA ASN A 373 2.08 -8.09 -6.08
C ASN A 373 2.85 -9.04 -7.02
N PRO A 374 3.45 -8.50 -8.10
CA PRO A 374 4.24 -9.33 -9.01
C PRO A 374 5.43 -9.94 -8.28
N SER A 375 5.79 -11.15 -8.68
CA SER A 375 6.89 -11.91 -8.10
C SER A 375 8.18 -11.66 -8.87
N VAL A 376 9.31 -11.71 -8.19
CA VAL A 376 10.63 -11.72 -8.84
C VAL A 376 10.75 -12.98 -9.70
N LEU A 377 11.26 -12.81 -10.92
CA LEU A 377 11.48 -13.87 -11.88
C LEU A 377 12.95 -14.27 -11.90
N LEU A 378 13.23 -15.57 -11.79
CA LEU A 378 14.58 -16.13 -11.85
C LEU A 378 15.27 -15.83 -13.19
N ALA A 379 14.50 -15.76 -14.28
CA ALA A 379 14.99 -15.38 -15.60
C ALA A 379 15.65 -13.99 -15.65
N ASN A 380 15.33 -13.11 -14.70
CA ASN A 380 15.86 -11.75 -14.62
C ASN A 380 17.03 -11.61 -13.63
N ALA A 381 17.34 -12.67 -12.87
CA ALA A 381 18.36 -12.63 -11.83
C ALA A 381 19.76 -12.32 -12.40
N ASN A 382 20.56 -11.58 -11.64
CA ASN A 382 21.94 -11.19 -11.97
C ASN A 382 22.10 -10.35 -13.25
N LYS A 383 21.03 -9.71 -13.76
CA LYS A 383 21.09 -8.81 -14.92
C LYS A 383 21.03 -7.33 -14.54
N SER A 384 20.45 -7.00 -13.39
CA SER A 384 20.28 -5.63 -12.89
C SER A 384 20.93 -5.44 -11.53
N PHE A 385 21.55 -4.27 -11.33
CA PHE A 385 22.25 -3.92 -10.10
C PHE A 385 22.03 -2.46 -9.75
N VAL A 386 22.07 -2.12 -8.46
CA VAL A 386 22.26 -0.72 -8.03
C VAL A 386 23.76 -0.42 -8.06
N GLY A 387 24.14 0.80 -8.46
CA GLY A 387 25.53 1.25 -8.40
C GLY A 387 26.10 1.29 -6.97
N SER A 388 27.39 1.64 -6.86
CA SER A 388 28.11 1.63 -5.59
C SER A 388 27.78 2.85 -4.71
N TYR A 389 27.67 2.62 -3.40
CA TYR A 389 27.48 3.68 -2.41
C TYR A 389 28.84 4.18 -1.93
N VAL A 390 29.40 5.19 -2.59
CA VAL A 390 30.73 5.73 -2.23
C VAL A 390 30.75 6.29 -0.79
N LEU A 391 29.78 7.15 -0.45
CA LEU A 391 29.59 7.76 0.89
C LEU A 391 30.89 8.31 1.52
N GLY A 392 31.34 9.44 0.98
CA GLY A 392 32.45 10.25 1.46
C GLY A 392 33.09 11.03 0.30
N MET A 393 32.96 12.36 0.28
CA MET A 393 33.50 13.19 -0.82
C MET A 393 35.04 13.19 -0.88
N GLY A 394 35.71 12.80 0.20
CA GLY A 394 37.15 12.55 0.18
C GLY A 394 37.60 11.39 -0.73
N PHE A 395 36.68 10.58 -1.27
CA PHE A 395 37.01 9.60 -2.32
C PHE A 395 36.97 10.19 -3.74
N THR A 396 36.39 11.37 -3.94
CA THR A 396 36.11 11.89 -5.28
C THR A 396 37.08 13.00 -5.68
N PHE A 397 37.38 13.04 -6.97
CA PHE A 397 38.00 14.20 -7.63
C PHE A 397 36.95 14.94 -8.45
N ASP A 398 36.68 16.19 -8.11
CA ASP A 398 35.58 16.99 -8.67
C ASP A 398 35.85 18.48 -8.44
N ASP A 399 35.87 19.27 -9.52
CA ASP A 399 36.09 20.72 -9.45
C ASP A 399 34.82 21.50 -9.08
N SER A 400 33.64 20.84 -9.15
CA SER A 400 32.36 21.46 -8.80
C SER A 400 32.00 21.33 -7.31
N ASN A 401 32.76 20.55 -6.55
CA ASN A 401 32.48 20.26 -5.14
C ASN A 401 33.67 20.64 -4.24
N PRO A 402 33.52 21.60 -3.31
CA PRO A 402 34.61 22.06 -2.45
C PRO A 402 35.13 21.00 -1.46
N ASP A 403 34.34 19.98 -1.13
CA ASP A 403 34.74 18.90 -0.23
C ASP A 403 35.55 17.81 -0.95
N ALA A 404 35.46 17.76 -2.29
CA ALA A 404 36.22 16.84 -3.12
C ALA A 404 37.67 17.32 -3.29
N THR A 405 38.53 16.47 -3.85
CA THR A 405 39.87 16.89 -4.24
C THR A 405 39.82 17.44 -5.67
N PRO A 406 40.47 18.57 -6.00
CA PRO A 406 40.44 19.10 -7.37
C PRO A 406 41.00 18.12 -8.40
N ILE A 407 40.50 18.17 -9.63
CA ILE A 407 40.95 17.29 -10.73
C ILE A 407 42.39 17.61 -11.11
N ALA A 408 42.81 18.87 -11.00
CA ALA A 408 44.21 19.26 -11.21
C ALA A 408 45.17 18.50 -10.26
N GLU A 409 44.74 18.26 -9.02
CA GLU A 409 45.53 17.49 -8.05
C GLU A 409 45.58 16.01 -8.42
N MET A 410 44.48 15.43 -8.90
CA MET A 410 44.46 14.07 -9.44
C MET A 410 45.52 13.87 -10.54
N HIS A 411 45.58 14.79 -11.51
CA HIS A 411 46.57 14.73 -12.59
C HIS A 411 48.01 14.83 -12.07
N ARG A 412 48.26 15.69 -11.08
CA ARG A 412 49.58 15.78 -10.42
C ARG A 412 49.97 14.44 -9.78
N LEU A 413 49.08 13.83 -9.02
CA LEU A 413 49.34 12.56 -8.34
C LEU A 413 49.59 11.39 -9.30
N ILE A 414 48.89 11.36 -10.44
CA ILE A 414 49.12 10.36 -11.49
C ILE A 414 50.47 10.61 -12.19
N ALA A 415 50.82 11.88 -12.45
CA ALA A 415 52.09 12.21 -13.07
C ALA A 415 53.30 11.89 -12.18
N GLU A 416 53.18 12.11 -10.87
CA GLU A 416 54.22 11.78 -9.88
C GLU A 416 54.33 10.27 -9.64
N ASN A 417 53.19 9.56 -9.60
CA ASN A 417 53.15 8.11 -9.41
C ASN A 417 52.08 7.47 -10.32
N PRO A 418 52.49 6.94 -11.49
CA PRO A 418 51.56 6.36 -12.47
C PRO A 418 50.69 5.21 -11.94
N ARG A 419 51.12 4.50 -10.88
CA ARG A 419 50.30 3.43 -10.27
C ARG A 419 48.99 3.96 -9.70
N ASN A 420 48.91 5.23 -9.30
CA ASN A 420 47.68 5.82 -8.78
C ASN A 420 46.51 5.69 -9.78
N ALA A 421 46.78 5.67 -11.08
CA ALA A 421 45.77 5.48 -12.12
C ALA A 421 45.07 4.10 -12.04
N GLU A 422 45.71 3.08 -11.45
CA GLU A 422 45.11 1.74 -11.25
C GLU A 422 43.92 1.77 -10.28
N CYS A 423 43.87 2.77 -9.39
CA CYS A 423 42.84 2.95 -8.37
C CYS A 423 41.93 4.17 -8.62
N ILE A 424 42.08 4.88 -9.75
CA ILE A 424 41.28 6.06 -10.09
C ILE A 424 40.42 5.75 -11.31
N PHE A 425 39.10 5.92 -11.16
CA PHE A 425 38.14 5.58 -12.21
C PHE A 425 37.20 6.77 -12.48
N PRO A 426 36.73 6.94 -13.74
CA PRO A 426 35.60 7.83 -14.03
C PRO A 426 34.40 7.51 -13.15
N TYR A 427 33.71 8.53 -12.64
CA TYR A 427 32.56 8.37 -11.75
C TYR A 427 31.33 9.08 -12.32
N ILE A 428 30.24 8.34 -12.47
CA ILE A 428 29.00 8.83 -13.07
C ILE A 428 27.82 8.66 -12.10
N GLY A 429 27.04 9.73 -11.93
CA GLY A 429 25.80 9.75 -11.17
C GLY A 429 24.56 9.97 -12.05
N GLY A 430 23.41 10.18 -11.40
CA GLY A 430 22.15 10.46 -12.09
C GLY A 430 22.10 11.83 -12.77
N GLU A 431 22.91 12.78 -12.31
CA GLU A 431 22.96 14.15 -12.85
C GLU A 431 23.55 14.16 -14.25
N GLU A 432 24.71 13.53 -14.46
CA GLU A 432 25.36 13.44 -15.77
C GLU A 432 24.47 12.69 -16.77
N VAL A 433 23.81 11.60 -16.34
CA VAL A 433 22.90 10.85 -17.19
C VAL A 433 21.73 11.72 -17.66
N ASN A 434 21.15 12.54 -16.77
CA ASN A 434 19.96 13.32 -17.08
C ASN A 434 20.25 14.64 -17.82
N SER A 435 21.36 15.30 -17.50
CA SER A 435 21.61 16.68 -17.93
C SER A 435 22.64 16.80 -19.06
N SER A 436 23.60 15.86 -19.17
CA SER A 436 24.63 15.93 -20.21
C SER A 436 24.13 15.40 -21.55
N PRO A 437 24.32 16.11 -22.68
CA PRO A 437 23.96 15.64 -24.02
C PRO A 437 24.70 14.37 -24.46
N THR A 438 25.90 14.15 -23.94
CA THR A 438 26.76 12.99 -24.24
C THR A 438 26.92 12.04 -23.06
N HIS A 439 26.24 12.32 -21.94
CA HIS A 439 26.44 11.61 -20.67
C HIS A 439 27.91 11.58 -20.16
N ALA A 440 28.72 12.58 -20.54
CA ALA A 440 30.12 12.65 -20.12
C ALA A 440 30.26 12.77 -18.60
N HIS A 441 31.21 12.04 -18.03
CA HIS A 441 31.61 12.23 -16.64
C HIS A 441 32.41 13.53 -16.50
N HIS A 442 32.26 14.20 -15.36
CA HIS A 442 33.13 15.31 -14.96
C HIS A 442 33.89 15.00 -13.66
N ARG A 443 33.75 13.79 -13.11
CA ARG A 443 34.27 13.38 -11.80
C ARG A 443 35.02 12.07 -11.90
N TYR A 444 35.95 11.88 -10.98
CA TYR A 444 36.66 10.63 -10.77
C TYR A 444 36.55 10.17 -9.33
N VAL A 445 36.82 8.90 -9.07
CA VAL A 445 36.74 8.31 -7.74
C VAL A 445 37.90 7.37 -7.47
N ILE A 446 38.41 7.41 -6.24
CA ILE A 446 39.36 6.47 -5.68
C ILE A 446 38.61 5.17 -5.34
N ASN A 447 38.98 4.06 -5.96
CA ASN A 447 38.39 2.73 -5.77
C ASN A 447 39.44 1.71 -5.33
N PHE A 448 39.47 1.39 -4.03
CA PHE A 448 40.28 0.29 -3.50
C PHE A 448 39.58 -1.09 -3.59
N GLY A 449 38.35 -1.16 -4.12
CA GLY A 449 37.60 -2.41 -4.27
C GLY A 449 37.42 -3.17 -2.95
N GLU A 450 38.00 -4.37 -2.88
CA GLU A 450 37.96 -5.25 -1.71
C GLU A 450 39.30 -5.32 -0.96
N MET A 451 40.27 -4.45 -1.30
CA MET A 451 41.60 -4.43 -0.69
C MET A 451 41.54 -4.30 0.84
N SER A 452 42.39 -5.05 1.52
CA SER A 452 42.76 -4.81 2.91
C SER A 452 43.43 -3.45 3.08
N GLU A 453 43.50 -2.95 4.32
CA GLU A 453 44.18 -1.67 4.58
C GLU A 453 45.66 -1.72 4.16
N ALA A 454 46.32 -2.87 4.34
CA ALA A 454 47.72 -3.07 3.98
C ALA A 454 47.93 -2.93 2.46
N GLU A 455 47.06 -3.55 1.66
CA GLU A 455 47.08 -3.44 0.19
C GLU A 455 46.76 -2.01 -0.26
N ALA A 456 45.75 -1.36 0.34
CA ALA A 456 45.41 0.03 0.01
C ALA A 456 46.55 1.02 0.34
N ARG A 457 47.35 0.73 1.38
CA ARG A 457 48.53 1.52 1.76
C ARG A 457 49.70 1.43 0.77
N GLU A 458 49.66 0.51 -0.20
CA GLU A 458 50.59 0.52 -1.33
C GLU A 458 50.36 1.72 -2.29
N TYR A 459 49.24 2.44 -2.13
CA TYR A 459 48.92 3.69 -2.81
C TYR A 459 48.96 4.87 -1.81
N PRO A 460 50.16 5.30 -1.36
CA PRO A 460 50.31 6.23 -0.24
C PRO A 460 49.64 7.59 -0.50
N ASP A 461 49.66 8.07 -1.75
CA ASP A 461 49.09 9.35 -2.14
C ASP A 461 47.57 9.38 -1.98
N LEU A 462 46.90 8.34 -2.50
CA LEU A 462 45.44 8.19 -2.42
C LEU A 462 45.00 7.90 -0.99
N MET A 463 45.77 7.07 -0.28
CA MET A 463 45.47 6.73 1.11
C MET A 463 45.56 7.94 2.02
N LYS A 464 46.52 8.85 1.79
CA LYS A 464 46.62 10.13 2.51
C LYS A 464 45.36 10.98 2.35
N ILE A 465 44.85 11.13 1.12
CA ILE A 465 43.61 11.88 0.87
C ILE A 465 42.44 11.30 1.68
N VAL A 466 42.24 9.99 1.59
CA VAL A 466 41.13 9.30 2.25
C VAL A 466 41.29 9.35 3.79
N GLU A 467 42.53 9.27 4.30
CA GLU A 467 42.83 9.38 5.73
C GLU A 467 42.54 10.78 6.28
N GLU A 468 42.89 11.83 5.54
CA GLU A 468 42.65 13.22 5.94
C GLU A 468 41.17 13.61 5.83
N LYS A 469 40.49 13.22 4.75
CA LYS A 469 39.14 13.69 4.44
C LYS A 469 38.01 12.75 4.87
N VAL A 470 38.21 11.43 4.90
CA VAL A 470 37.13 10.45 5.14
C VAL A 470 37.17 9.87 6.55
N LYS A 471 38.36 9.52 7.05
CA LYS A 471 38.51 8.87 8.36
C LYS A 471 37.91 9.69 9.52
N PRO A 472 38.09 11.02 9.62
CA PRO A 472 37.53 11.80 10.73
C PRO A 472 35.99 11.81 10.71
N GLU A 473 35.39 11.93 9.53
CA GLU A 473 33.92 11.92 9.38
C GLU A 473 33.33 10.56 9.73
N ARG A 474 34.01 9.47 9.37
CA ARG A 474 33.55 8.12 9.70
C ARG A 474 33.66 7.78 11.18
N ALA A 475 34.63 8.36 11.89
CA ALA A 475 34.76 8.21 13.34
C ALA A 475 33.55 8.79 14.10
N LYS A 476 32.89 9.81 13.54
CA LYS A 476 31.68 10.46 14.12
C LYS A 476 30.39 9.67 13.91
N LEU A 477 30.39 8.62 13.10
CA LEU A 477 29.18 7.83 12.81
C LEU A 477 28.65 7.11 14.05
N ASN A 478 27.33 6.88 14.09
CA ASN A 478 26.67 6.15 15.17
C ASN A 478 27.15 4.69 15.25
N GLN A 479 28.01 4.41 16.22
CA GLN A 479 28.62 3.11 16.48
C GLN A 479 27.64 2.07 17.05
N ASN A 480 26.39 2.44 17.36
CA ASN A 480 25.37 1.46 17.75
C ASN A 480 24.81 0.71 16.53
N THR A 481 24.95 1.27 15.33
CA THR A 481 24.54 0.61 14.07
C THR A 481 25.66 -0.26 13.51
N ALA A 482 25.32 -1.45 12.98
CA ALA A 482 26.31 -2.34 12.36
C ALA A 482 27.02 -1.67 11.17
N ASP A 483 26.29 -0.86 10.40
CA ASP A 483 26.83 -0.12 9.27
C ASP A 483 27.79 1.00 9.69
N GLY A 484 27.44 1.78 10.73
CA GLY A 484 28.31 2.81 11.29
C GLY A 484 29.63 2.24 11.81
N ARG A 485 29.57 1.11 12.56
CA ARG A 485 30.77 0.40 13.04
C ARG A 485 31.67 -0.06 11.89
N ARG A 486 31.08 -0.72 10.89
CA ARG A 486 31.86 -1.23 9.75
C ARG A 486 32.53 -0.08 9.00
N ARG A 487 31.82 1.02 8.72
CA ARG A 487 32.40 2.16 8.00
C ARG A 487 33.50 2.85 8.79
N ALA A 488 33.36 2.98 10.11
CA ALA A 488 34.42 3.53 10.97
C ALA A 488 35.67 2.63 11.02
N GLN A 489 35.49 1.31 11.11
CA GLN A 489 36.60 0.35 11.10
C GLN A 489 37.29 0.24 9.73
N LYS A 490 36.51 0.22 8.65
CA LYS A 490 36.98 0.12 7.27
C LYS A 490 36.85 1.46 6.56
N TRP A 491 37.45 2.49 7.14
CA TRP A 491 37.30 3.87 6.70
C TRP A 491 37.84 4.13 5.28
N TRP A 492 38.79 3.32 4.82
CA TRP A 492 39.38 3.42 3.48
C TRP A 492 38.52 2.81 2.37
N LEU A 493 37.52 1.98 2.69
CA LEU A 493 36.62 1.39 1.68
C LEU A 493 35.37 2.24 1.50
N TRP A 494 34.68 2.14 0.36
CA TRP A 494 33.39 2.80 0.18
C TRP A 494 32.31 2.37 1.17
N GLY A 495 31.25 3.19 1.26
CA GLY A 495 30.04 2.85 1.99
C GLY A 495 29.48 1.48 1.61
N ARG A 496 29.26 1.17 0.34
CA ARG A 496 28.91 -0.19 -0.10
C ARG A 496 29.49 -0.42 -1.48
N TYR A 497 30.41 -1.38 -1.57
CA TYR A 497 30.94 -1.90 -2.82
C TYR A 497 30.00 -2.94 -3.43
N THR A 498 29.89 -2.98 -4.75
CA THR A 498 28.96 -3.85 -5.50
C THR A 498 29.74 -4.84 -6.39
N PRO A 499 30.42 -5.84 -5.82
CA PRO A 499 31.29 -6.75 -6.58
C PRO A 499 30.53 -7.58 -7.61
N ALA A 500 29.25 -7.90 -7.37
CA ALA A 500 28.41 -8.59 -8.35
C ALA A 500 28.21 -7.78 -9.64
N LEU A 501 28.02 -6.46 -9.52
CA LEU A 501 27.93 -5.55 -10.66
C LEU A 501 29.22 -5.58 -11.47
N PHE A 502 30.37 -5.33 -10.84
CA PHE A 502 31.66 -5.28 -11.53
C PHE A 502 32.01 -6.60 -12.22
N ARG A 503 31.69 -7.75 -11.60
CA ARG A 503 31.84 -9.06 -12.25
C ARG A 503 30.93 -9.23 -13.47
N ALA A 504 29.68 -8.76 -13.39
CA ALA A 504 28.73 -8.89 -14.48
C ALA A 504 29.11 -8.03 -15.70
N ILE A 505 29.69 -6.85 -15.47
CA ILE A 505 30.04 -5.90 -16.56
C ILE A 505 31.47 -6.03 -17.05
N ALA A 506 32.31 -6.87 -16.44
CA ALA A 506 33.74 -6.98 -16.76
C ALA A 506 34.03 -7.39 -18.22
N GLN A 507 33.08 -8.02 -18.90
CA GLN A 507 33.19 -8.45 -20.31
C GLN A 507 32.31 -7.60 -21.24
N CYS A 508 31.73 -6.51 -20.75
CA CYS A 508 30.92 -5.59 -21.53
C CYS A 508 31.76 -4.38 -21.92
N ASP A 509 31.59 -3.88 -23.15
CA ASP A 509 32.16 -2.58 -23.54
C ASP A 509 31.30 -1.42 -23.02
N ARG A 510 29.99 -1.65 -22.93
CA ARG A 510 28.99 -0.69 -22.46
C ARG A 510 27.93 -1.36 -21.61
N VAL A 511 27.26 -0.58 -20.78
CA VAL A 511 26.14 -1.01 -19.93
C VAL A 511 24.95 -0.09 -20.16
N LEU A 512 23.75 -0.59 -19.93
CA LEU A 512 22.56 0.24 -19.92
C LEU A 512 22.31 0.74 -18.49
N VAL A 513 21.89 2.00 -18.34
CA VAL A 513 21.58 2.59 -17.04
C VAL A 513 20.26 3.37 -17.05
N ILE A 514 19.67 3.50 -15.87
CA ILE A 514 18.61 4.47 -15.57
C ILE A 514 18.89 5.09 -14.20
N PRO A 515 18.61 6.38 -13.99
CA PRO A 515 18.69 6.97 -12.65
C PRO A 515 17.68 6.35 -11.68
N CYS A 516 18.15 5.97 -10.49
CA CYS A 516 17.35 5.55 -9.33
C CYS A 516 16.91 6.74 -8.46
N GLY A 517 17.33 7.96 -8.80
CA GLY A 517 16.78 9.17 -8.22
C GLY A 517 15.30 9.34 -8.57
N ALA A 518 14.62 10.27 -7.90
CA ALA A 518 13.30 10.71 -8.34
C ALA A 518 13.46 11.39 -9.71
N THR A 519 12.84 10.81 -10.75
CA THR A 519 12.92 11.30 -12.13
C THR A 519 11.52 11.44 -12.72
N VAL A 520 11.31 12.53 -13.44
CA VAL A 520 10.04 12.78 -14.14
C VAL A 520 9.84 11.76 -15.27
N HIS A 521 10.93 11.41 -15.98
CA HIS A 521 10.91 10.63 -17.21
C HIS A 521 11.62 9.29 -17.04
N CYS A 522 11.03 8.22 -17.57
CA CYS A 522 11.65 6.91 -17.62
C CYS A 522 12.58 6.86 -18.84
N ALA A 523 13.86 7.19 -18.64
CA ALA A 523 14.82 7.34 -19.73
C ALA A 523 16.11 6.55 -19.46
N PHE A 524 16.39 5.60 -20.34
CA PHE A 524 17.59 4.76 -20.26
C PHE A 524 18.71 5.29 -21.16
N ALA A 525 19.96 5.12 -20.75
CA ALA A 525 21.15 5.52 -21.51
C ALA A 525 22.23 4.43 -21.51
N PHE A 526 23.01 4.31 -22.58
CA PHE A 526 24.23 3.50 -22.58
C PHE A 526 25.40 4.31 -22.01
N LEU A 527 26.22 3.68 -21.19
CA LEU A 527 27.47 4.22 -20.66
C LEU A 527 28.62 3.23 -20.87
N PRO A 528 29.87 3.69 -20.98
CA PRO A 528 31.04 2.80 -20.98
C PRO A 528 31.11 1.95 -19.71
N ALA A 529 31.46 0.67 -19.84
CA ALA A 529 31.50 -0.26 -18.70
C ALA A 529 32.72 -0.03 -17.77
N ASN A 530 33.72 0.73 -18.21
CA ASN A 530 34.94 1.04 -17.46
C ASN A 530 34.78 2.20 -16.45
N CYS A 531 33.55 2.63 -16.17
CA CYS A 531 33.23 3.63 -15.18
C CYS A 531 32.80 3.01 -13.84
N VAL A 532 32.89 3.80 -12.77
CA VAL A 532 32.21 3.52 -11.51
C VAL A 532 30.85 4.21 -11.54
N PHE A 533 29.80 3.44 -11.29
CA PHE A 533 28.42 3.94 -11.25
C PHE A 533 27.99 4.24 -9.82
N SER A 534 27.44 5.43 -9.59
CA SER A 534 26.85 5.80 -8.31
C SER A 534 25.62 4.95 -7.99
N HIS A 535 25.34 4.73 -6.71
CA HIS A 535 24.07 4.19 -6.22
C HIS A 535 22.81 4.96 -6.72
N ALA A 536 22.99 6.18 -7.23
CA ALA A 536 21.97 6.94 -7.92
C ALA A 536 21.57 6.35 -9.28
N LEU A 537 22.21 5.26 -9.73
CA LEU A 537 21.92 4.56 -10.99
C LEU A 537 21.58 3.09 -10.74
N ALA A 538 20.62 2.60 -11.51
CA ALA A 538 20.44 1.19 -11.79
C ALA A 538 21.24 0.87 -13.05
N VAL A 539 22.02 -0.20 -12.99
CA VAL A 539 22.95 -0.63 -14.04
C VAL A 539 22.56 -2.03 -14.49
N PHE A 540 22.42 -2.20 -15.80
CA PHE A 540 22.08 -3.46 -16.43
C PHE A 540 23.28 -3.96 -17.23
N ALA A 541 23.70 -5.20 -16.97
CA ALA A 541 24.78 -5.88 -17.69
C ALA A 541 24.27 -6.42 -19.04
N LEU A 542 23.63 -5.55 -19.81
CA LEU A 542 22.86 -5.87 -21.01
C LEU A 542 23.16 -4.80 -22.09
N PRO A 543 24.11 -5.06 -23.00
CA PRO A 543 24.64 -4.04 -23.92
C PRO A 543 23.83 -3.88 -25.22
N THR A 544 22.78 -4.66 -25.44
CA THR A 544 22.07 -4.76 -26.72
C THR A 544 21.01 -3.68 -26.89
N TYR A 545 20.74 -3.26 -28.13
CA TYR A 545 19.63 -2.35 -28.40
C TYR A 545 18.26 -3.01 -28.21
N SER A 546 18.17 -4.35 -28.29
CA SER A 546 16.96 -5.12 -27.99
C SER A 546 16.52 -4.94 -26.52
N THR A 547 17.48 -4.89 -25.60
CA THR A 547 17.26 -4.56 -24.19
C THR A 547 16.73 -3.14 -24.04
N PHE A 548 17.41 -2.18 -24.65
CA PHE A 548 17.01 -0.78 -24.60
C PHE A 548 15.60 -0.59 -25.19
N CYS A 549 15.31 -1.21 -26.33
CA CYS A 549 14.00 -1.19 -27.00
C CYS A 549 12.88 -1.61 -26.06
N THR A 550 13.08 -2.73 -25.34
CA THR A 550 12.08 -3.27 -24.43
C THR A 550 11.90 -2.37 -23.20
N LEU A 551 12.99 -1.94 -22.56
CA LEU A 551 12.94 -1.15 -21.32
C LEU A 551 12.52 0.31 -21.54
N GLN A 552 12.86 0.91 -22.68
CA GLN A 552 12.47 2.27 -23.02
C GLN A 552 11.01 2.36 -23.49
N SER A 553 10.41 1.24 -23.89
CA SER A 553 9.01 1.20 -24.34
C SER A 553 8.02 1.59 -23.24
N ARG A 554 6.83 2.03 -23.67
CA ARG A 554 5.72 2.33 -22.75
C ARG A 554 5.26 1.11 -21.96
N ILE A 555 5.44 -0.10 -22.49
CA ILE A 555 5.08 -1.35 -21.81
C ILE A 555 5.86 -1.49 -20.51
N HIS A 556 7.16 -1.19 -20.54
CA HIS A 556 7.99 -1.20 -19.33
C HIS A 556 7.77 0.04 -18.47
N GLU A 557 7.60 1.22 -19.09
CA GLU A 557 7.33 2.46 -18.34
C GLU A 557 6.08 2.33 -17.46
N ILE A 558 4.96 1.82 -17.97
CA ILE A 558 3.74 1.66 -17.18
C ILE A 558 3.94 0.66 -16.03
N TRP A 559 4.72 -0.41 -16.25
CA TRP A 559 5.04 -1.38 -15.21
C TRP A 559 5.90 -0.75 -14.11
N ALA A 560 6.98 -0.06 -14.50
CA ALA A 560 7.90 0.60 -13.58
C ALA A 560 7.20 1.71 -12.78
N ARG A 561 6.30 2.49 -13.39
CA ARG A 561 5.52 3.52 -12.69
C ARG A 561 4.47 2.95 -11.75
N PHE A 562 3.86 1.82 -12.11
CA PHE A 562 2.79 1.23 -11.30
C PHE A 562 3.32 0.46 -10.08
N PHE A 563 4.44 -0.25 -10.22
CA PHE A 563 5.02 -1.07 -9.15
C PHE A 563 6.25 -0.46 -8.47
N GLY A 564 6.94 0.47 -9.14
CA GLY A 564 8.05 1.20 -8.56
C GLY A 564 7.60 2.19 -7.48
N SER A 565 8.55 2.63 -6.66
CA SER A 565 8.31 3.68 -5.69
C SER A 565 8.26 5.06 -6.38
N SER A 566 7.65 6.05 -5.71
CA SER A 566 7.67 7.44 -6.14
C SER A 566 8.17 8.37 -5.05
N MET A 567 8.63 9.56 -5.43
CA MET A 567 8.83 10.68 -4.53
C MET A 567 7.97 11.84 -5.04
N LYS A 568 6.89 12.14 -4.30
CA LYS A 568 5.74 12.86 -4.89
C LYS A 568 5.22 12.05 -6.08
N ASP A 569 5.22 12.61 -7.28
CA ASP A 569 4.74 11.99 -8.51
C ASP A 569 5.89 11.47 -9.40
N ASP A 570 7.14 11.75 -9.02
CA ASP A 570 8.31 11.34 -9.80
C ASP A 570 8.66 9.87 -9.56
N LEU A 571 9.00 9.17 -10.64
CA LEU A 571 9.39 7.77 -10.60
C LEU A 571 10.73 7.62 -9.89
N ARG A 572 10.78 6.72 -8.91
CA ARG A 572 12.01 6.23 -8.31
C ARG A 572 12.20 4.77 -8.69
N TYR A 573 13.02 4.56 -9.72
CA TYR A 573 13.26 3.25 -10.28
C TYR A 573 14.07 2.37 -9.31
N THR A 574 13.49 1.22 -8.92
CA THR A 574 14.18 0.22 -8.10
C THR A 574 14.28 -1.07 -8.92
N PRO A 575 15.49 -1.61 -9.19
CA PRO A 575 15.66 -2.83 -9.97
C PRO A 575 14.80 -4.01 -9.49
N SER A 576 14.71 -4.23 -8.17
CA SER A 576 13.93 -5.33 -7.59
C SER A 576 12.44 -5.24 -7.91
N ASP A 577 11.89 -4.03 -7.93
CA ASP A 577 10.44 -3.83 -8.06
C ASP A 577 10.04 -3.64 -9.53
N CYS A 578 10.95 -3.08 -10.34
CA CYS A 578 10.69 -2.70 -11.73
C CYS A 578 11.24 -3.73 -12.72
N PHE A 579 12.51 -4.11 -12.64
CA PHE A 579 13.16 -4.98 -13.63
C PHE A 579 13.01 -6.46 -13.27
N GLU A 580 13.31 -6.83 -12.03
CA GLU A 580 13.37 -8.23 -11.60
C GLU A 580 11.99 -8.91 -11.61
N THR A 581 10.91 -8.11 -11.53
CA THR A 581 9.52 -8.56 -11.64
C THR A 581 8.96 -8.46 -13.07
N PHE A 582 9.63 -7.74 -13.99
CA PHE A 582 9.07 -7.48 -15.31
C PHE A 582 9.07 -8.75 -16.17
N PRO A 583 7.91 -9.18 -16.71
CA PRO A 583 7.84 -10.35 -17.55
C PRO A 583 8.16 -9.97 -19.01
N PHE A 584 9.45 -9.93 -19.38
CA PHE A 584 9.94 -9.63 -20.74
C PHE A 584 9.30 -10.49 -21.84
N PRO A 585 9.16 -10.07 -23.10
CA PRO A 585 8.69 -10.98 -24.15
C PRO A 585 9.63 -12.19 -24.31
N GLU A 586 9.17 -13.30 -24.90
CA GLU A 586 10.07 -14.43 -25.19
C GLU A 586 11.15 -13.99 -26.19
N ASP A 587 12.36 -14.53 -26.06
CA ASP A 587 13.51 -14.24 -26.94
C ASP A 587 13.83 -12.74 -27.13
N TRP A 588 13.46 -11.90 -26.15
CA TRP A 588 13.62 -10.45 -26.22
C TRP A 588 15.08 -10.01 -26.39
N GLU A 589 16.04 -10.76 -25.86
CA GLU A 589 17.47 -10.45 -25.98
C GLU A 589 18.00 -10.64 -27.40
N THR A 590 17.41 -11.57 -28.17
CA THR A 590 17.93 -12.04 -29.46
C THR A 590 17.07 -11.65 -30.66
N THR A 591 15.94 -10.97 -30.43
CA THR A 591 15.00 -10.58 -31.49
C THR A 591 15.60 -9.49 -32.40
N PRO A 592 15.87 -9.77 -33.70
CA PRO A 592 16.52 -8.82 -34.60
C PRO A 592 15.70 -7.53 -34.83
N THR A 593 14.37 -7.64 -34.84
CA THR A 593 13.48 -6.49 -35.01
C THR A 593 13.59 -5.52 -33.84
N LEU A 594 13.68 -6.02 -32.60
CA LEU A 594 13.84 -5.18 -31.41
C LEU A 594 15.20 -4.48 -31.42
N GLU A 595 16.27 -5.18 -31.84
CA GLU A 595 17.60 -4.61 -31.99
C GLU A 595 17.60 -3.45 -32.99
N ALA A 596 17.04 -3.66 -34.19
CA ALA A 596 17.02 -2.64 -35.24
C ALA A 596 16.21 -1.39 -34.85
N ILE A 597 14.99 -1.59 -34.32
CA ILE A 597 14.13 -0.47 -33.90
C ILE A 597 14.70 0.26 -32.68
N GLY A 598 15.23 -0.48 -31.70
CA GLY A 598 15.89 0.10 -30.53
C GLY A 598 17.10 0.94 -30.92
N LYS A 599 17.89 0.47 -31.89
CA LYS A 599 19.04 1.21 -32.42
C LYS A 599 18.60 2.50 -33.11
N GLU A 600 17.63 2.42 -34.02
CA GLU A 600 17.10 3.58 -34.74
C GLU A 600 16.62 4.67 -33.77
N TYR A 601 15.82 4.31 -32.76
CA TYR A 601 15.36 5.26 -31.74
C TYR A 601 16.53 5.84 -30.93
N TYR A 602 17.42 4.99 -30.43
CA TYR A 602 18.50 5.42 -29.54
C TYR A 602 19.45 6.40 -30.26
N GLU A 603 19.91 6.05 -31.46
CA GLU A 603 20.84 6.87 -32.24
C GLU A 603 20.19 8.19 -32.62
N PHE A 604 18.94 8.19 -33.10
CA PHE A 604 18.21 9.42 -33.40
C PHE A 604 18.07 10.33 -32.17
N ARG A 605 17.73 9.77 -31.00
CA ARG A 605 17.62 10.52 -29.74
C ARG A 605 18.98 11.09 -29.32
N ALA A 606 20.04 10.30 -29.39
CA ALA A 606 21.39 10.72 -29.00
C ALA A 606 21.90 11.85 -29.91
N ASP A 607 21.71 11.73 -31.23
CA ASP A 607 22.08 12.77 -32.19
C ASP A 607 21.27 14.05 -31.96
N LEU A 608 19.97 13.93 -31.66
CA LEU A 608 19.12 15.08 -31.33
C LEU A 608 19.59 15.81 -30.06
N MET A 609 19.93 15.06 -29.01
CA MET A 609 20.47 15.59 -27.76
C MET A 609 21.74 16.40 -28.00
N ILE A 610 22.69 15.84 -28.76
CA ILE A 610 23.96 16.50 -29.08
C ILE A 610 23.73 17.75 -29.93
N ARG A 611 22.94 17.66 -31.00
CA ARG A 611 22.65 18.80 -31.90
C ARG A 611 22.01 19.98 -31.16
N ASN A 612 21.15 19.69 -30.18
CA ASN A 612 20.44 20.72 -29.42
C ASN A 612 21.16 21.12 -28.12
N ASN A 613 22.29 20.47 -27.79
CA ASN A 613 22.98 20.63 -26.51
C ASN A 613 22.01 20.43 -25.31
N GLN A 614 21.21 19.35 -25.36
CA GLN A 614 20.18 19.01 -24.37
C GLN A 614 20.43 17.64 -23.76
N GLY A 615 20.25 17.52 -22.44
CA GLY A 615 20.20 16.24 -21.75
C GLY A 615 18.89 15.47 -21.99
N LEU A 616 18.74 14.32 -21.34
CA LEU A 616 17.49 13.53 -21.37
C LEU A 616 16.32 14.34 -20.81
N THR A 617 16.50 15.02 -19.68
CA THR A 617 15.41 15.76 -19.03
C THR A 617 14.79 16.79 -19.97
N ASP A 618 15.62 17.62 -20.60
CA ASP A 618 15.14 18.66 -21.52
C ASP A 618 14.50 18.07 -22.78
N THR A 619 15.09 17.00 -23.31
CA THR A 619 14.56 16.29 -24.49
C THR A 619 13.17 15.71 -24.20
N TYR A 620 13.00 15.04 -23.06
CA TYR A 620 11.70 14.45 -22.71
C TYR A 620 10.67 15.48 -22.21
N ASN A 621 11.10 16.60 -21.63
CA ASN A 621 10.22 17.73 -21.36
C ASN A 621 9.54 18.22 -22.66
N ARG A 622 10.31 18.35 -23.75
CA ARG A 622 9.78 18.67 -25.09
C ARG A 622 8.93 17.54 -25.65
N PHE A 623 9.37 16.29 -25.49
CA PHE A 623 8.62 15.10 -25.93
C PHE A 623 7.21 15.05 -25.33
N HIS A 624 7.02 15.47 -24.08
CA HIS A 624 5.73 15.48 -23.41
C HIS A 624 4.97 16.82 -23.48
N ASP A 625 5.52 17.85 -24.12
CA ASP A 625 4.85 19.16 -24.26
C ASP A 625 3.80 19.11 -25.42
N PRO A 626 2.50 19.35 -25.13
CA PRO A 626 1.45 19.36 -26.15
C PRO A 626 1.58 20.49 -27.17
N ASP A 627 2.35 21.54 -26.88
CA ASP A 627 2.56 22.68 -27.75
C ASP A 627 3.83 22.55 -28.60
N GLU A 628 4.63 21.50 -28.40
CA GLU A 628 5.84 21.23 -29.19
C GLU A 628 5.49 20.83 -30.63
N ARG A 629 6.15 21.47 -31.59
CA ARG A 629 5.92 21.33 -33.04
C ARG A 629 7.21 21.06 -33.83
N ASP A 630 8.37 21.02 -33.17
CA ASP A 630 9.65 20.67 -33.77
C ASP A 630 9.57 19.30 -34.47
N SER A 631 9.98 19.26 -35.75
CA SER A 631 9.90 18.05 -36.57
C SER A 631 10.69 16.88 -35.99
N ASP A 632 11.81 17.14 -35.32
CA ASP A 632 12.63 16.11 -34.71
C ASP A 632 11.96 15.51 -33.47
N ILE A 633 11.27 16.34 -32.67
CA ILE A 633 10.49 15.83 -31.52
C ILE A 633 9.28 15.03 -31.99
N LEU A 634 8.60 15.50 -33.05
CA LEU A 634 7.51 14.73 -33.67
C LEU A 634 8.02 13.39 -34.23
N LYS A 635 9.20 13.39 -34.85
CA LYS A 635 9.85 12.16 -35.32
C LYS A 635 10.22 11.23 -34.17
N LEU A 636 10.73 11.78 -33.05
CA LEU A 636 11.04 11.00 -31.85
C LEU A 636 9.78 10.31 -31.29
N ARG A 637 8.62 10.99 -31.30
CA ARG A 637 7.31 10.40 -30.92
C ARG A 637 6.89 9.27 -31.86
N GLU A 638 7.06 9.43 -33.17
CA GLU A 638 6.80 8.39 -34.17
C GLU A 638 7.68 7.15 -33.93
N LEU A 639 8.99 7.34 -33.74
CA LEU A 639 9.93 6.26 -33.47
C LEU A 639 9.59 5.54 -32.17
N HIS A 640 9.15 6.27 -31.13
CA HIS A 640 8.70 5.65 -29.89
C HIS A 640 7.46 4.77 -30.10
N SER A 641 6.50 5.21 -30.94
CA SER A 641 5.32 4.40 -31.26
C SER A 641 5.69 3.13 -32.02
N LYS A 642 6.69 3.19 -32.92
CA LYS A 642 7.24 1.99 -33.59
C LYS A 642 7.90 1.03 -32.63
N MET A 643 8.66 1.56 -31.65
CA MET A 643 9.25 0.77 -30.57
C MET A 643 8.17 0.08 -29.74
N ASP A 644 7.13 0.81 -29.34
CA ASP A 644 6.00 0.24 -28.60
C ASP A 644 5.30 -0.88 -29.39
N ARG A 645 5.06 -0.67 -30.70
CA ARG A 645 4.49 -1.69 -31.60
C ARG A 645 5.37 -2.93 -31.67
N ALA A 646 6.68 -2.77 -31.87
CA ALA A 646 7.61 -3.89 -31.97
C ALA A 646 7.67 -4.72 -30.68
N VAL A 647 7.63 -4.07 -29.52
CA VAL A 647 7.58 -4.76 -28.22
C VAL A 647 6.24 -5.49 -28.04
N LEU A 648 5.11 -4.86 -28.35
CA LEU A 648 3.80 -5.52 -28.30
C LEU A 648 3.73 -6.74 -29.25
N ASP A 649 4.32 -6.64 -30.44
CA ASP A 649 4.39 -7.76 -31.39
C ASP A 649 5.27 -8.90 -30.86
N ALA A 650 6.35 -8.60 -30.13
CA ALA A 650 7.17 -9.60 -29.46
C ALA A 650 6.39 -10.33 -28.33
N TYR A 651 5.39 -9.69 -27.73
CA TYR A 651 4.42 -10.34 -26.83
C TYR A 651 3.30 -11.08 -27.58
N GLY A 652 3.16 -10.89 -28.89
CA GLY A 652 2.02 -11.36 -29.69
C GLY A 652 0.74 -10.53 -29.53
N TRP A 653 0.81 -9.35 -28.91
CA TRP A 653 -0.35 -8.48 -28.62
C TRP A 653 -0.63 -7.49 -29.75
N THR A 654 -0.97 -8.04 -30.92
CA THR A 654 -1.26 -7.28 -32.15
C THR A 654 -2.57 -6.46 -32.08
N ASP A 655 -3.42 -6.75 -31.09
CA ASP A 655 -4.73 -6.13 -30.88
C ASP A 655 -4.68 -4.81 -30.09
N ILE A 656 -3.53 -4.50 -29.46
CA ILE A 656 -3.38 -3.31 -28.63
C ILE A 656 -2.96 -2.10 -29.49
N SER A 657 -3.69 -0.99 -29.38
CA SER A 657 -3.34 0.27 -30.06
C SER A 657 -2.10 0.93 -29.42
N THR A 658 -1.28 1.59 -30.24
CA THR A 658 -0.14 2.41 -29.80
C THR A 658 -0.47 3.90 -29.75
N ASP A 659 -1.73 4.28 -29.96
CA ASP A 659 -2.18 5.67 -29.94
C ASP A 659 -1.96 6.31 -28.57
N CYS A 660 -1.40 7.52 -28.59
CA CYS A 660 -1.10 8.28 -27.39
C CYS A 660 -1.88 9.59 -27.37
N GLU A 661 -2.18 10.03 -26.15
CA GLU A 661 -2.85 11.29 -25.86
C GLU A 661 -1.98 12.09 -24.88
N PHE A 662 -2.20 13.41 -24.84
CA PHE A 662 -1.64 14.23 -23.77
C PHE A 662 -2.58 14.17 -22.57
N LEU A 663 -2.14 13.50 -21.52
CA LEU A 663 -2.87 13.35 -20.26
C LEU A 663 -2.10 14.04 -19.14
N LEU A 664 -2.80 14.55 -18.13
CA LEU A 664 -2.16 15.06 -16.93
C LEU A 664 -1.65 13.89 -16.08
N ASP A 665 -0.45 14.03 -15.52
CA ASP A 665 0.08 13.06 -14.55
C ASP A 665 -0.69 13.11 -13.23
N TYR A 666 -1.11 14.31 -12.83
CA TYR A 666 -1.98 14.55 -11.69
C TYR A 666 -2.86 15.78 -11.98
N GLU A 667 -4.09 15.77 -11.45
CA GLU A 667 -4.91 16.98 -11.41
C GLU A 667 -4.31 17.87 -10.31
N GLU A 668 -3.90 19.11 -10.63
CA GLU A 668 -3.53 20.07 -9.58
C GLU A 668 -4.78 20.31 -8.72
N ASP A 669 -4.73 19.93 -7.43
CA ASP A 669 -5.71 20.36 -6.44
C ASP A 669 -5.71 21.89 -6.44
N THR A 670 -6.67 22.51 -7.12
CA THR A 670 -6.91 23.96 -7.08
C THR A 670 -7.41 24.45 -5.71
N LEU A 671 -7.17 23.71 -4.62
CA LEU A 671 -7.55 24.08 -3.27
C LEU A 671 -6.55 25.08 -2.69
N ALA A 672 -6.96 26.35 -2.80
CA ALA A 672 -6.50 27.54 -2.10
C ALA A 672 -5.03 27.98 -2.34
N PRO A 673 -4.80 29.23 -2.79
CA PRO A 673 -3.45 29.79 -2.78
C PRO A 673 -2.91 29.77 -1.34
N SER A 674 -1.69 29.25 -1.18
CA SER A 674 -0.97 29.41 0.08
C SER A 674 -0.86 30.91 0.38
N PRO A 675 -1.22 31.39 1.58
CA PRO A 675 -1.15 32.81 1.93
C PRO A 675 0.30 33.36 1.99
N SER A 676 1.30 32.53 1.65
CA SER A 676 2.72 32.88 1.61
C SER A 676 3.25 33.31 0.24
N GLU A 677 2.45 33.25 -0.84
CA GLU A 677 2.89 33.70 -2.15
C GLU A 677 2.31 35.09 -2.46
N GLY A 678 3.15 36.12 -2.29
CA GLY A 678 2.80 37.50 -2.62
C GLY A 678 2.37 37.66 -4.09
N GLU A 679 1.52 38.66 -4.34
CA GLU A 679 0.82 38.94 -5.61
C GLU A 679 1.70 39.21 -6.85
N GLY A 680 2.99 38.89 -6.83
CA GLY A 680 3.96 39.22 -7.89
C GLY A 680 4.40 38.08 -8.84
N SER A 681 4.01 36.81 -8.62
CA SER A 681 4.50 35.68 -9.43
C SER A 681 3.41 34.77 -9.99
N LYS A 682 2.48 35.33 -10.77
CA LYS A 682 1.62 34.53 -11.69
C LYS A 682 2.39 34.16 -12.97
N ARG A 683 3.59 33.59 -12.85
CA ARG A 683 4.18 32.81 -13.96
C ARG A 683 3.54 31.42 -13.87
N GLY A 684 2.54 31.17 -14.72
CA GLY A 684 1.76 29.93 -14.71
C GLY A 684 2.68 28.71 -14.70
N LYS A 685 2.54 27.85 -13.69
CA LYS A 685 3.19 26.54 -13.69
C LYS A 685 2.71 25.79 -14.94
N LYS A 686 3.66 25.31 -15.75
CA LYS A 686 3.33 24.44 -16.89
C LYS A 686 2.59 23.21 -16.33
N LYS A 687 1.41 22.92 -16.88
CA LYS A 687 0.64 21.74 -16.50
C LYS A 687 1.50 20.47 -16.73
N PRO A 688 1.41 19.47 -15.84
CA PRO A 688 2.23 18.25 -15.92
C PRO A 688 1.67 17.28 -16.98
N TRP A 689 1.77 17.67 -18.25
CA TRP A 689 1.35 16.84 -19.38
C TRP A 689 2.32 15.69 -19.60
N ARG A 690 1.78 14.52 -19.94
CA ARG A 690 2.51 13.36 -20.41
C ARG A 690 1.84 12.79 -21.66
N TYR A 691 2.62 12.71 -22.73
CA TYR A 691 2.27 11.97 -23.95
C TYR A 691 2.32 10.44 -23.72
N ARG A 692 1.17 9.82 -23.39
CA ARG A 692 1.05 8.41 -23.00
C ARG A 692 -0.21 7.75 -23.56
N TRP A 693 -0.30 6.42 -23.44
CA TRP A 693 -1.52 5.69 -23.77
C TRP A 693 -2.70 6.12 -22.91
N ASN A 694 -3.90 6.00 -23.49
CA ASN A 694 -5.13 6.20 -22.75
C ASN A 694 -5.27 5.16 -21.61
N GLU A 695 -6.14 5.45 -20.65
CA GLU A 695 -6.34 4.63 -19.45
C GLU A 695 -6.82 3.20 -19.76
N GLU A 696 -7.52 3.00 -20.88
CA GLU A 696 -8.00 1.67 -21.29
C GLU A 696 -6.84 0.78 -21.74
N THR A 697 -6.02 1.28 -22.67
CA THR A 697 -4.82 0.57 -23.14
C THR A 697 -3.84 0.35 -22.00
N HIS A 698 -3.62 1.38 -21.16
CA HIS A 698 -2.76 1.29 -19.98
C HIS A 698 -3.16 0.12 -19.07
N ASP A 699 -4.43 0.06 -18.68
CA ASP A 699 -4.93 -0.97 -17.76
C ASP A 699 -4.96 -2.36 -18.39
N GLU A 700 -5.23 -2.47 -19.69
CA GLU A 700 -5.20 -3.74 -20.42
C GLU A 700 -3.79 -4.33 -20.43
N VAL A 701 -2.77 -3.53 -20.76
CA VAL A 701 -1.38 -3.99 -20.79
C VAL A 701 -0.91 -4.38 -19.39
N LEU A 702 -1.20 -3.59 -18.35
CA LEU A 702 -0.87 -3.96 -16.97
C LEU A 702 -1.55 -5.26 -16.52
N ALA A 703 -2.82 -5.47 -16.90
CA ALA A 703 -3.54 -6.70 -16.59
C ALA A 703 -2.88 -7.93 -17.23
N ARG A 704 -2.46 -7.83 -18.51
CA ARG A 704 -1.76 -8.91 -19.23
C ARG A 704 -0.36 -9.17 -18.67
N LEU A 705 0.41 -8.11 -18.36
CA LEU A 705 1.72 -8.25 -17.75
C LEU A 705 1.64 -8.93 -16.37
N LEU A 706 0.67 -8.55 -15.53
CA LEU A 706 0.46 -9.20 -14.24
C LEU A 706 0.14 -10.69 -14.36
N ASP A 707 -0.75 -11.04 -15.29
CA ASP A 707 -1.08 -12.44 -15.58
C ASP A 707 0.14 -13.22 -16.09
N LEU A 708 0.95 -12.61 -16.96
CA LEU A 708 2.17 -13.22 -17.49
C LEU A 708 3.25 -13.40 -16.42
N ASN A 709 3.46 -12.41 -15.55
CA ASN A 709 4.37 -12.53 -14.40
C ASN A 709 3.97 -13.71 -13.50
N GLN A 710 2.68 -13.81 -13.17
CA GLN A 710 2.18 -14.90 -12.34
C GLN A 710 2.43 -16.28 -12.98
N LYS A 711 2.06 -16.44 -14.26
CA LYS A 711 2.28 -17.69 -15.00
C LYS A 711 3.75 -18.12 -15.00
N ARG A 712 4.66 -17.18 -15.29
CA ARG A 712 6.10 -17.45 -15.32
C ARG A 712 6.66 -17.81 -13.96
N HIS A 713 6.25 -17.11 -12.92
CA HIS A 713 6.68 -17.43 -11.57
C HIS A 713 6.20 -18.83 -11.14
N GLU A 714 4.98 -19.22 -11.53
CA GLU A 714 4.46 -20.57 -11.31
C GLU A 714 5.26 -21.63 -12.09
N GLU A 715 5.58 -21.38 -13.35
CA GLU A 715 6.42 -22.24 -14.20
C GLU A 715 7.83 -22.41 -13.64
N GLU A 716 8.48 -21.32 -13.22
CA GLU A 716 9.79 -21.34 -12.58
C GLU A 716 9.77 -22.13 -11.27
N ASN A 717 8.72 -21.99 -10.46
CA ASN A 717 8.54 -22.76 -9.23
C ASN A 717 8.34 -24.25 -9.50
N LEU A 718 7.57 -24.61 -10.53
CA LEU A 718 7.38 -26.01 -10.94
C LEU A 718 8.68 -26.59 -11.49
N GLY A 719 9.38 -25.87 -12.37
CA GLY A 719 10.68 -26.23 -12.93
C GLY A 719 11.75 -26.40 -11.85
N GLY A 720 11.81 -25.47 -10.88
CA GLY A 720 12.68 -25.53 -9.71
C GLY A 720 12.40 -26.73 -8.83
N LYS A 721 11.13 -27.01 -8.52
CA LYS A 721 10.73 -28.23 -7.78
C LYS A 721 11.07 -29.51 -8.53
N HIS A 722 10.97 -29.53 -9.86
CA HIS A 722 11.40 -30.65 -10.69
C HIS A 722 12.93 -30.83 -10.71
N ALA A 723 13.69 -29.74 -10.74
CA ALA A 723 15.15 -29.75 -10.63
C ALA A 723 15.61 -30.24 -9.25
N GLU A 724 14.98 -29.79 -8.17
CA GLU A 724 15.23 -30.27 -6.81
C GLU A 724 14.88 -31.75 -6.63
N LYS A 725 13.74 -32.21 -7.18
CA LYS A 725 13.38 -33.64 -7.18
C LYS A 725 14.40 -34.46 -7.97
N LYS A 726 14.88 -34.00 -9.13
CA LYS A 726 15.95 -34.65 -9.91
C LYS A 726 17.28 -34.66 -9.15
N ALA A 727 17.64 -33.58 -8.45
CA ALA A 727 18.84 -33.49 -7.62
C ALA A 727 18.78 -34.48 -6.43
N LYS A 728 17.67 -34.51 -5.69
CA LYS A 728 17.43 -35.50 -4.61
C LYS A 728 17.43 -36.95 -5.12
N THR A 729 16.99 -37.18 -6.35
CA THR A 729 17.01 -38.51 -7.00
C THR A 729 18.42 -38.90 -7.47
N LYS A 730 19.22 -37.94 -7.96
CA LYS A 730 20.65 -38.14 -8.26
C LYS A 730 21.46 -38.41 -6.99
N ASP A 731 21.21 -37.71 -5.90
CA ASP A 731 21.86 -37.96 -4.60
C ASP A 731 21.48 -39.33 -4.01
N LYS A 732 20.22 -39.77 -4.16
CA LYS A 732 19.81 -41.14 -3.80
C LYS A 732 20.47 -42.20 -4.70
N LYS A 733 20.67 -41.94 -5.99
CA LYS A 733 21.41 -42.84 -6.92
C LYS A 733 22.92 -42.89 -6.59
N ASN A 734 23.54 -41.77 -6.26
CA ASN A 734 24.95 -41.71 -5.84
C ASN A 734 25.19 -42.35 -4.47
N LYS A 735 24.22 -42.28 -3.53
CA LYS A 735 24.27 -43.04 -2.28
C LYS A 735 24.10 -44.55 -2.47
N LYS A 736 23.33 -44.99 -3.48
CA LYS A 736 23.20 -46.41 -3.83
C LYS A 736 24.43 -46.96 -4.56
N SER A 737 25.10 -46.18 -5.43
CA SER A 737 26.33 -46.65 -6.10
C SER A 737 27.52 -46.75 -5.14
N ARG A 738 27.64 -45.83 -4.17
CA ARG A 738 28.68 -45.87 -3.11
C ARG A 738 28.55 -47.04 -2.13
N LYS A 739 27.37 -47.65 -1.98
CA LYS A 739 27.17 -48.83 -1.12
C LYS A 739 27.50 -50.18 -1.80
N SER A 740 27.88 -50.20 -3.09
CA SER A 740 28.14 -51.45 -3.83
C SER A 740 29.61 -51.84 -4.00
N LYS A 741 30.56 -51.07 -3.45
CA LYS A 741 32.00 -51.34 -3.57
C LYS A 741 32.73 -51.14 -2.24
N THR A 742 32.56 -52.07 -1.30
CA THR A 742 33.56 -52.43 -0.27
C THR A 742 33.13 -53.67 0.55
N SER A 743 33.67 -54.83 0.14
CA SER A 743 34.33 -55.87 0.98
C SER A 743 33.50 -56.67 2.04
N PRO A 744 34.07 -57.72 2.69
CA PRO A 744 33.63 -59.11 2.48
C PRO A 744 33.07 -59.79 3.75
N SER A 745 32.59 -61.01 3.54
CA SER A 745 32.18 -62.06 4.49
C SER A 745 32.65 -61.97 5.96
N THR A 746 31.68 -61.98 6.87
CA THR A 746 31.79 -62.69 8.16
C THR A 746 30.41 -63.12 8.64
N GLN A 747 30.26 -64.41 8.94
CA GLN A 747 29.11 -65.01 9.59
C GLN A 747 29.03 -64.55 11.05
N SER A 748 27.84 -64.18 11.53
CA SER A 748 27.40 -64.51 12.88
C SER A 748 25.87 -64.52 12.98
N ASN A 749 25.38 -65.55 13.66
CA ASN A 749 23.98 -65.78 14.02
C ASN A 749 23.48 -64.72 15.00
N GLY A 750 22.19 -64.38 14.94
CA GLY A 750 21.55 -63.56 15.97
C GLY A 750 20.11 -63.16 15.67
N GLN A 751 19.20 -64.10 15.92
CA GLN A 751 17.76 -63.99 16.24
C GLN A 751 16.97 -62.68 15.99
N GLN A 752 15.91 -62.91 15.20
CA GLN A 752 14.64 -62.22 15.01
C GLN A 752 13.92 -61.82 16.32
N LEU A 753 13.35 -60.61 16.33
CA LEU A 753 12.11 -60.27 17.06
C LEU A 753 11.47 -59.02 16.43
N ASP A 754 10.34 -59.25 15.76
CA ASP A 754 9.31 -58.27 15.40
C ASP A 754 8.75 -57.61 16.67
N LEU A 755 8.38 -56.32 16.60
CA LEU A 755 7.25 -55.75 17.35
C LEU A 755 6.82 -54.41 16.71
N TRP A 756 5.50 -54.22 16.68
CA TRP A 756 4.71 -53.22 15.98
C TRP A 756 4.53 -51.89 16.75
N GLY A 757 4.19 -50.82 16.01
CA GLY A 757 3.14 -49.84 16.40
C GLY A 757 3.57 -48.50 17.01
N GLU A 758 3.53 -47.41 16.23
CA GLU A 758 2.47 -46.36 16.18
C GLU A 758 2.74 -45.37 15.04
#